data_AF-A0AAW0QNI2-F1
#
_entry.id   AF-A0AAW0QNI2-F1
#
_cell.length_a   1.000
_cell.length_b   1.000
_cell.length_c   1.000
_cell.angle_alpha   90.00
_cell.angle_beta   90.00
_cell.angle_gamma   90.00
#
_symmetry.space_group_name_H-M   'P 1'
#
loop_
_entity.id
_entity.type
_entity.pdbx_description
1 polymer ?
#
loop_
_entity_poly.entity_id
_entity_poly.type
_entity_poly.pdbx_seq_one_letter_code
_entity_poly.pdbx_strand_id
1 'polypeptide(L)'
;MDTANFEPTVPSPLTPDKKKMFFVFTDPLSDRYPPHLNLGANQPYNKDKESGPATAAQGSALSQGDIFSALRLAQLTALVPQVIPHTFIGEAGAKAGQAAAWTAYGSMGRPDAGKKIADVESYNNQESSKRWYQKDIFDLPNIGNLTDWYSDARFAQQYFTGTNPTTIKQAGDWAKVFIDNATDPGDSQMKAKISKRAAESPESLYVQDYSYFRKAAGTEDFRCEFEETYKEGFKTEKRTLYRYALASVCLFNLTDSGTLEPLAIIIDWRGSADKSVFIYNKELNVDEQKGDWAWRYAKTCVQASDWLQHNITVHLCRTHLVEEAVIVAANRTLPQEHDVFQLLYPHWLKTLSLNAAARSVLMPFVIAPIVGMPDDNVYQFLRYEYDNFDFQGSYIPEDLKRRGFPTEKLNDKKYHNYAWARCIHSMWFKIRSYVQDMLMLKYSSDQEVRDDPHVQAWSREMRAPVQEQGANISTFPELQTLDALVDCVTMCIHIASPQHTSVNYLQNYYQAFVVNKPPSLYRAPPASRAELGRYAEDDLVRALPMNHPHEWLLASHIPYLLSFKPGDKESLIMYAASKYHVYKFKKGDKEQKIKGAAARFYEALARSESEFKTYGEDTDDHNTITYDVLSPSWNAVSILI
;
A
#
# COMPACT_ATOMS: atom_id res chain seq x y z
N MET A 1 -18.18 15.74 3.92
CA MET A 1 -17.91 16.04 2.50
C MET A 1 -19.11 16.61 1.76
N ASP A 2 -20.28 15.97 1.83
CA ASP A 2 -21.53 16.48 1.22
C ASP A 2 -21.92 17.89 1.70
N THR A 3 -22.01 18.10 3.02
CA THR A 3 -22.36 19.41 3.62
C THR A 3 -21.37 20.52 3.24
N ALA A 4 -20.09 20.18 3.06
CA ALA A 4 -19.04 21.12 2.65
C ALA A 4 -18.94 21.28 1.13
N ASN A 5 -19.77 20.55 0.37
CA ASN A 5 -19.83 20.54 -1.09
C ASN A 5 -18.54 20.08 -1.80
N PHE A 6 -17.70 19.29 -1.12
CA PHE A 6 -16.49 18.69 -1.70
C PHE A 6 -16.82 17.46 -2.57
N GLU A 7 -17.72 16.61 -2.07
CA GLU A 7 -18.25 15.43 -2.77
C GLU A 7 -19.78 15.43 -2.59
N PRO A 8 -20.52 16.25 -3.35
CA PRO A 8 -21.94 16.42 -3.14
C PRO A 8 -22.74 15.20 -3.64
N THR A 9 -23.64 14.70 -2.81
CA THR A 9 -24.54 13.57 -3.10
C THR A 9 -25.54 13.91 -4.19
N VAL A 10 -25.96 15.19 -4.24
CA VAL A 10 -26.78 15.75 -5.29
C VAL A 10 -25.93 16.75 -6.09
N PRO A 11 -25.89 16.68 -7.43
CA PRO A 11 -25.08 17.59 -8.23
C PRO A 11 -25.31 19.06 -7.86
N SER A 12 -24.25 19.70 -7.35
CA SER A 12 -24.24 21.08 -6.90
C SER A 12 -23.06 21.79 -7.56
N PRO A 13 -23.25 22.36 -8.76
CA PRO A 13 -22.17 22.88 -9.56
C PRO A 13 -21.54 24.11 -8.87
N LEU A 14 -20.22 24.09 -8.74
CA LEU A 14 -19.42 25.22 -8.28
C LEU A 14 -18.81 25.93 -9.49
N THR A 15 -18.85 27.26 -9.48
CA THR A 15 -18.10 28.06 -10.45
C THR A 15 -16.59 27.84 -10.25
N PRO A 16 -15.75 28.03 -11.28
CA PRO A 16 -14.30 27.90 -11.14
C PRO A 16 -13.72 28.73 -9.98
N ASP A 17 -14.18 29.96 -9.80
CA ASP A 17 -13.74 30.82 -8.69
C ASP A 17 -14.11 30.25 -7.33
N LYS A 18 -15.33 29.70 -7.19
CA LYS A 18 -15.73 29.01 -5.96
C LYS A 18 -14.88 27.77 -5.72
N LYS A 19 -14.60 26.97 -6.76
CA LYS A 19 -13.73 25.79 -6.60
C LYS A 19 -12.33 26.18 -6.10
N LYS A 20 -11.73 27.25 -6.63
CA LYS A 20 -10.43 27.77 -6.15
C LYS A 20 -10.44 28.22 -4.69
N MET A 21 -11.57 28.72 -4.20
CA MET A 21 -11.72 29.09 -2.79
C MET A 21 -11.99 27.89 -1.89
N PHE A 22 -12.69 26.86 -2.38
CA PHE A 22 -13.11 25.72 -1.57
C PHE A 22 -12.03 24.65 -1.50
N PHE A 23 -11.48 24.27 -2.66
CA PHE A 23 -10.42 23.28 -2.77
C PHE A 23 -9.10 24.01 -2.55
N VAL A 24 -8.53 23.90 -1.37
CA VAL A 24 -7.29 24.57 -0.97
C VAL A 24 -6.36 23.49 -0.42
N PHE A 25 -5.06 23.59 -0.72
CA PHE A 25 -4.08 22.66 -0.16
C PHE A 25 -3.79 23.02 1.31
N THR A 26 -3.58 22.01 2.15
CA THR A 26 -3.02 22.20 3.49
C THR A 26 -1.54 22.55 3.44
N ASP A 27 -1.04 23.27 4.45
CA ASP A 27 0.40 23.33 4.74
C ASP A 27 0.82 22.06 5.48
N PRO A 28 1.77 21.26 4.95
CA PRO A 28 2.28 20.06 5.60
C PRO A 28 2.80 20.24 7.02
N LEU A 29 3.16 21.47 7.42
CA LEU A 29 3.57 21.78 8.79
C LEU A 29 2.38 21.84 9.77
N SER A 30 1.14 21.94 9.27
CA SER A 30 -0.06 22.12 10.10
C SER A 30 -0.60 20.83 10.70
N ASP A 31 -0.54 19.70 9.99
CA ASP A 31 -1.15 18.42 10.40
C ASP A 31 -0.28 17.18 10.17
N ARG A 32 0.95 17.37 9.72
CA ARG A 32 1.97 16.35 9.46
C ARG A 32 1.85 15.54 8.18
N TYR A 33 0.87 15.81 7.33
CA TYR A 33 0.70 15.10 6.06
C TYR A 33 1.29 15.87 4.87
N PRO A 34 1.56 15.20 3.74
CA PRO A 34 1.75 15.87 2.46
C PRO A 34 0.55 16.76 2.07
N PRO A 35 0.70 17.66 1.09
CA PRO A 35 -0.37 18.55 0.65
C PRO A 35 -1.63 17.77 0.29
N HIS A 36 -2.75 18.12 0.90
CA HIS A 36 -4.04 17.48 0.66
C HIS A 36 -5.18 18.48 0.79
N LEU A 37 -6.44 18.03 0.64
CA LEU A 37 -7.58 18.92 0.75
C LEU A 37 -7.68 19.51 2.17
N ASN A 38 -7.72 20.83 2.25
CA ASN A 38 -8.06 21.56 3.46
C ASN A 38 -9.58 21.51 3.68
N LEU A 39 -9.99 20.95 4.81
CA LEU A 39 -11.41 20.76 5.13
C LEU A 39 -12.11 22.04 5.62
N GLY A 40 -11.40 23.17 5.72
CA GLY A 40 -11.93 24.47 6.15
C GLY A 40 -12.87 25.17 5.18
N ALA A 41 -12.95 24.70 3.92
CA ALA A 41 -13.88 25.19 2.90
C ALA A 41 -13.92 26.73 2.73
N ASN A 42 -15.13 27.31 2.56
CA ASN A 42 -15.43 28.69 2.11
C ASN A 42 -15.10 29.84 3.09
N GLN A 43 -14.19 29.66 4.05
CA GLN A 43 -13.76 30.74 4.93
C GLN A 43 -12.50 31.39 4.33
N PRO A 44 -12.51 32.72 4.06
CA PRO A 44 -11.39 33.37 3.39
C PRO A 44 -10.11 33.28 4.22
N TYR A 45 -8.99 33.11 3.52
CA TYR A 45 -7.63 33.22 4.08
C TYR A 45 -7.52 34.49 4.95
N ASN A 46 -7.18 34.33 6.22
CA ASN A 46 -7.07 35.47 7.14
C ASN A 46 -5.73 36.18 6.91
N LYS A 47 -5.72 37.14 5.98
CA LYS A 47 -4.54 37.98 5.68
C LYS A 47 -4.01 38.76 6.89
N ASP A 48 -4.85 39.02 7.89
CA ASP A 48 -4.46 39.80 9.07
C ASP A 48 -3.64 38.99 10.11
N LYS A 49 -3.41 37.69 9.86
CA LYS A 49 -2.58 36.81 10.70
C LYS A 49 -1.18 36.53 10.14
N GLU A 50 -0.70 37.31 9.17
CA GLU A 50 0.68 37.24 8.66
C GLU A 50 1.76 37.51 9.74
N SER A 51 1.40 38.03 10.91
CA SER A 51 2.32 38.35 12.00
C SER A 51 2.48 37.25 13.08
N GLY A 52 1.84 36.08 12.92
CA GLY A 52 1.96 34.93 13.82
C GLY A 52 2.76 33.76 13.23
N PRO A 53 2.96 32.64 13.97
CA PRO A 53 3.53 31.42 13.40
C PRO A 53 2.71 30.98 12.17
N ALA A 54 3.36 30.48 11.11
CA ALA A 54 2.73 30.13 9.82
C ALA A 54 1.45 29.26 9.96
N THR A 55 1.38 28.44 11.01
CA THR A 55 0.25 27.58 11.37
C THR A 55 -1.03 28.33 11.80
N ALA A 56 -0.93 29.57 12.28
CA ALA A 56 -2.07 30.34 12.78
C ALA A 56 -2.90 31.02 11.68
N ALA A 57 -2.34 31.16 10.47
CA ALA A 57 -2.96 31.83 9.33
C ALA A 57 -3.73 30.88 8.39
N GLN A 58 -3.58 29.56 8.56
CA GLN A 58 -4.16 28.54 7.67
C GLN A 58 -5.02 27.50 8.39
N GLY A 59 -5.24 27.65 9.70
CA GLY A 59 -6.12 26.77 10.47
C GLY A 59 -7.54 26.79 9.93
N SER A 60 -8.11 25.59 9.72
CA SER A 60 -9.51 25.42 9.38
C SER A 60 -10.42 26.17 10.35
N ALA A 61 -11.36 26.96 9.83
CA ALA A 61 -12.45 27.51 10.64
C ALA A 61 -13.61 26.51 10.84
N LEU A 62 -13.61 25.40 10.07
CA LEU A 62 -14.42 24.22 10.33
C LEU A 62 -13.60 23.29 11.21
N SER A 63 -13.90 23.27 12.50
CA SER A 63 -13.41 22.23 13.39
C SER A 63 -13.84 20.87 12.86
N GLN A 64 -13.17 19.82 13.31
CA GLN A 64 -13.60 18.44 13.11
C GLN A 64 -15.13 18.28 13.41
N GLY A 65 -15.64 19.03 14.41
CA GLY A 65 -17.04 19.08 14.80
C GLY A 65 -18.04 19.76 13.84
N ASP A 66 -17.54 20.43 12.80
CA ASP A 66 -18.34 21.02 11.72
C ASP A 66 -18.46 20.09 10.50
N ILE A 67 -17.51 19.15 10.35
CA ILE A 67 -17.44 18.20 9.21
C ILE A 67 -18.08 16.86 9.58
N PHE A 68 -17.90 16.45 10.82
CA PHE A 68 -18.63 15.35 11.43
C PHE A 68 -19.29 15.88 12.69
N SER A 69 -20.41 15.29 13.12
CA SER A 69 -21.04 15.72 14.37
C SER A 69 -20.00 15.80 15.49
N ALA A 70 -19.77 17.00 16.04
CA ALA A 70 -18.81 17.21 17.13
C ALA A 70 -19.01 16.22 18.28
N LEU A 71 -20.28 15.91 18.57
CA LEU A 71 -20.66 14.89 19.52
C LEU A 71 -20.19 13.50 19.09
N ARG A 72 -20.40 13.11 17.83
CA ARG A 72 -19.95 11.81 17.28
C ARG A 72 -18.43 11.71 17.18
N LEU A 73 -17.72 12.80 16.89
CA LEU A 73 -16.27 12.83 16.79
C LEU A 73 -15.59 12.86 18.15
N ALA A 74 -16.12 13.62 19.10
CA ALA A 74 -15.71 13.55 20.50
C ALA A 74 -16.06 12.17 21.08
N GLN A 75 -17.23 11.61 20.75
CA GLN A 75 -17.56 10.22 21.04
C GLN A 75 -16.59 9.26 20.37
N LEU A 76 -16.26 9.39 19.08
CA LEU A 76 -15.35 8.50 18.38
C LEU A 76 -13.92 8.61 18.94
N THR A 77 -13.42 9.81 19.18
CA THR A 77 -12.10 10.06 19.78
C THR A 77 -12.03 9.57 21.23
N ALA A 78 -13.15 9.63 21.97
CA ALA A 78 -13.24 9.07 23.31
C ALA A 78 -13.50 7.54 23.31
N LEU A 79 -14.23 7.03 22.32
CA LEU A 79 -14.68 5.64 22.21
C LEU A 79 -13.65 4.77 21.51
N VAL A 80 -12.91 5.26 20.52
CA VAL A 80 -11.91 4.45 19.80
C VAL A 80 -10.85 3.92 20.78
N PRO A 81 -10.26 4.73 21.69
CA PRO A 81 -9.41 4.21 22.76
C PRO A 81 -10.15 3.37 23.83
N GLN A 82 -11.49 3.39 23.88
CA GLN A 82 -12.29 2.54 24.77
C GLN A 82 -12.74 1.23 24.09
N VAL A 83 -12.83 1.21 22.76
CA VAL A 83 -13.20 0.07 21.91
C VAL A 83 -11.97 -0.73 21.52
N ILE A 84 -10.82 -0.06 21.32
CA ILE A 84 -9.50 -0.69 21.25
C ILE A 84 -9.05 -0.89 22.71
N PRO A 85 -9.10 -2.12 23.24
CA PRO A 85 -8.76 -2.35 24.63
C PRO A 85 -7.27 -2.08 24.87
N HIS A 86 -6.94 -1.14 25.75
CA HIS A 86 -5.58 -0.98 26.28
C HIS A 86 -5.32 -1.86 27.52
N THR A 87 -6.38 -2.49 28.06
CA THR A 87 -6.31 -3.38 29.21
C THR A 87 -6.86 -4.75 28.87
N PHE A 88 -6.04 -5.79 29.06
CA PHE A 88 -6.42 -7.17 28.81
C PHE A 88 -6.54 -7.96 30.10
N ILE A 89 -7.39 -8.99 30.13
CA ILE A 89 -7.53 -9.87 31.30
C ILE A 89 -6.45 -10.96 31.22
N GLY A 90 -5.64 -11.09 32.27
CA GLY A 90 -4.61 -12.15 32.34
C GLY A 90 -5.21 -13.55 32.38
N GLU A 91 -4.49 -14.54 31.86
CA GLU A 91 -4.97 -15.93 31.66
C GLU A 91 -5.50 -16.58 32.94
N ALA A 92 -4.96 -16.24 34.11
CA ALA A 92 -5.41 -16.77 35.40
C ALA A 92 -6.74 -16.15 35.90
N GLY A 93 -7.01 -14.88 35.56
CA GLY A 93 -8.18 -14.12 36.03
C GLY A 93 -9.43 -14.30 35.16
N ALA A 94 -9.29 -14.86 33.97
CA ALA A 94 -10.36 -14.94 32.98
C ALA A 94 -11.37 -16.09 33.22
N LYS A 95 -11.11 -17.02 34.15
CA LYS A 95 -11.87 -18.27 34.31
C LYS A 95 -13.38 -18.10 34.56
N ALA A 96 -13.82 -17.08 35.31
CA ALA A 96 -15.25 -16.91 35.63
C ALA A 96 -16.06 -16.27 34.48
N GLY A 97 -15.51 -15.23 33.83
CA GLY A 97 -16.12 -14.58 32.67
C GLY A 97 -16.00 -15.42 31.39
N GLN A 98 -14.86 -16.09 31.19
CA GLN A 98 -14.68 -17.05 30.12
C GLN A 98 -15.58 -18.26 30.31
N ALA A 99 -15.86 -18.75 31.52
CA ALA A 99 -16.81 -19.86 31.69
C ALA A 99 -18.23 -19.49 31.21
N ALA A 100 -18.70 -18.28 31.49
CA ALA A 100 -20.01 -17.81 31.03
C ALA A 100 -20.04 -17.60 29.49
N ALA A 101 -19.01 -16.95 28.93
CA ALA A 101 -18.86 -16.77 27.48
C ALA A 101 -18.62 -18.11 26.74
N TRP A 102 -17.88 -19.04 27.34
CA TRP A 102 -17.62 -20.38 26.84
C TRP A 102 -18.89 -21.22 26.78
N THR A 103 -19.74 -21.10 27.80
CA THR A 103 -21.05 -21.76 27.85
C THR A 103 -22.02 -21.18 26.81
N ALA A 104 -21.91 -19.89 26.49
CA ALA A 104 -22.80 -19.20 25.55
C ALA A 104 -22.31 -19.23 24.07
N TYR A 105 -21.00 -19.24 23.84
CA TYR A 105 -20.37 -19.01 22.52
C TYR A 105 -19.21 -19.95 22.18
N GLY A 106 -18.81 -20.87 23.06
CA GLY A 106 -17.62 -21.73 22.87
C GLY A 106 -16.29 -21.03 23.19
N SER A 107 -15.17 -21.74 23.09
CA SER A 107 -13.82 -21.16 23.32
C SER A 107 -13.45 -20.35 22.09
N MET A 108 -13.45 -19.02 22.20
CA MET A 108 -13.02 -18.15 21.09
C MET A 108 -11.49 -18.02 20.96
N GLY A 109 -10.73 -18.57 21.92
CA GLY A 109 -9.26 -18.56 21.94
C GLY A 109 -8.67 -17.15 21.76
N ARG A 110 -7.39 -17.07 21.41
CA ARG A 110 -6.69 -15.83 21.06
C ARG A 110 -5.78 -16.11 19.87
N PRO A 111 -5.86 -15.35 18.76
CA PRO A 111 -5.01 -15.57 17.58
C PRO A 111 -3.53 -15.28 17.84
N ASP A 112 -3.22 -14.44 18.84
CA ASP A 112 -1.86 -14.09 19.24
C ASP A 112 -1.23 -15.08 20.22
N ALA A 113 -2.04 -15.91 20.89
CA ALA A 113 -1.59 -16.69 22.03
C ALA A 113 -0.84 -17.95 21.61
N GLY A 114 0.32 -18.17 22.21
CA GLY A 114 1.12 -19.35 21.94
C GLY A 114 2.57 -19.24 22.40
N LYS A 115 3.23 -20.38 22.52
CA LYS A 115 4.68 -20.48 22.75
C LYS A 115 5.43 -20.98 21.53
N LYS A 116 4.70 -21.49 20.53
CA LYS A 116 5.22 -22.02 19.29
C LYS A 116 4.45 -21.43 18.12
N ILE A 117 5.10 -21.38 16.97
CA ILE A 117 4.45 -20.95 15.72
C ILE A 117 3.27 -21.88 15.39
N ALA A 118 3.39 -23.16 15.73
CA ALA A 118 2.33 -24.15 15.57
C ALA A 118 1.04 -23.82 16.34
N ASP A 119 1.11 -23.06 17.43
CA ASP A 119 -0.07 -22.70 18.23
C ASP A 119 -0.96 -21.72 17.46
N VAL A 120 -0.35 -20.70 16.84
CA VAL A 120 -1.07 -19.70 16.03
C VAL A 120 -1.48 -20.25 14.67
N GLU A 121 -0.69 -21.16 14.07
CA GLU A 121 -1.08 -21.92 12.89
C GLU A 121 -2.34 -22.77 13.17
N SER A 122 -2.36 -23.44 14.33
CA SER A 122 -3.49 -24.28 14.73
C SER A 122 -4.74 -23.45 14.96
N TYR A 123 -4.62 -22.28 15.61
CA TYR A 123 -5.73 -21.35 15.76
C TYR A 123 -6.28 -20.89 14.40
N ASN A 124 -5.40 -20.39 13.51
CA ASN A 124 -5.78 -19.91 12.18
C ASN A 124 -6.51 -20.97 11.35
N ASN A 125 -6.02 -22.21 11.37
CA ASN A 125 -6.64 -23.33 10.66
C ASN A 125 -7.97 -23.78 11.30
N GLN A 126 -8.08 -23.70 12.62
CA GLN A 126 -9.34 -24.02 13.30
C GLN A 126 -10.43 -22.99 12.98
N GLU A 127 -10.13 -21.69 13.05
CA GLU A 127 -11.10 -20.63 12.75
C GLU A 127 -11.58 -20.69 11.30
N SER A 128 -10.67 -20.75 10.32
CA SER A 128 -11.02 -20.86 8.89
C SER A 128 -11.85 -22.11 8.54
N SER A 129 -11.80 -23.17 9.36
CA SER A 129 -12.58 -24.40 9.16
C SER A 129 -14.04 -24.32 9.64
N LYS A 130 -14.41 -23.27 10.40
CA LYS A 130 -15.76 -23.12 10.98
C LYS A 130 -16.79 -22.71 9.92
N ARG A 131 -17.38 -23.70 9.26
CA ARG A 131 -18.34 -23.56 8.13
C ARG A 131 -19.63 -22.77 8.40
N TRP A 132 -19.99 -22.47 9.65
CA TRP A 132 -21.28 -21.85 9.97
C TRP A 132 -21.20 -20.32 10.18
N TYR A 133 -20.01 -19.72 9.99
CA TYR A 133 -19.79 -18.29 10.21
C TYR A 133 -18.97 -17.57 9.14
N GLN A 134 -18.83 -18.08 7.90
CA GLN A 134 -18.09 -17.41 6.82
C GLN A 134 -18.80 -16.15 6.29
N LYS A 135 -18.89 -15.10 7.11
CA LYS A 135 -19.41 -13.77 6.73
C LYS A 135 -18.43 -12.65 7.05
N ASP A 136 -17.38 -12.92 7.84
CA ASP A 136 -16.36 -11.96 8.20
C ASP A 136 -15.05 -12.26 7.43
N ILE A 137 -14.24 -11.23 7.18
CA ILE A 137 -12.97 -11.32 6.47
C ILE A 137 -11.96 -12.19 7.21
N PHE A 138 -12.08 -12.27 8.55
CA PHE A 138 -11.21 -13.05 9.42
C PHE A 138 -11.41 -14.56 9.24
N ASP A 139 -12.56 -14.97 8.69
CA ASP A 139 -12.87 -16.36 8.38
C ASP A 139 -12.43 -16.75 6.96
N LEU A 140 -11.96 -15.80 6.15
CA LEU A 140 -11.46 -16.08 4.81
C LEU A 140 -10.09 -16.76 4.89
N PRO A 141 -9.79 -17.67 3.94
CA PRO A 141 -8.45 -18.22 3.81
C PRO A 141 -7.40 -17.13 3.67
N ASN A 142 -6.27 -17.35 4.33
CA ASN A 142 -5.07 -16.52 4.26
C ASN A 142 -3.84 -17.39 4.04
N ILE A 143 -2.67 -16.77 3.84
CA ILE A 143 -1.43 -17.50 3.56
C ILE A 143 -1.06 -18.50 4.67
N GLY A 144 -1.45 -18.25 5.92
CA GLY A 144 -1.21 -19.15 7.06
C GLY A 144 -1.95 -20.49 6.97
N ASN A 145 -2.87 -20.65 6.02
CA ASN A 145 -3.51 -21.94 5.73
C ASN A 145 -2.62 -22.88 4.91
N LEU A 146 -1.54 -22.38 4.31
CA LEU A 146 -0.56 -23.19 3.60
C LEU A 146 0.42 -23.81 4.59
N THR A 147 0.72 -25.10 4.48
CA THR A 147 1.65 -25.78 5.39
C THR A 147 3.11 -25.34 5.23
N ASP A 148 3.42 -24.67 4.12
CA ASP A 148 4.74 -24.19 3.71
C ASP A 148 4.80 -22.66 3.58
N TRP A 149 3.89 -21.91 4.22
CA TRP A 149 3.83 -20.43 4.13
C TRP A 149 5.17 -19.74 4.43
N TYR A 150 6.01 -20.36 5.26
CA TYR A 150 7.34 -19.88 5.64
C TYR A 150 8.43 -20.20 4.61
N SER A 151 8.13 -20.89 3.51
CA SER A 151 9.15 -21.35 2.56
C SER A 151 9.75 -20.18 1.77
N ASP A 152 10.91 -20.41 1.17
CA ASP A 152 11.58 -19.43 0.31
C ASP A 152 10.76 -19.08 -0.92
N ALA A 153 10.06 -20.06 -1.51
CA ALA A 153 9.20 -19.86 -2.67
C ALA A 153 8.03 -18.91 -2.32
N ARG A 154 7.31 -19.17 -1.22
CA ARG A 154 6.18 -18.34 -0.78
C ARG A 154 6.61 -16.93 -0.36
N PHE A 155 7.77 -16.83 0.29
CA PHE A 155 8.34 -15.55 0.67
C PHE A 155 8.72 -14.71 -0.56
N ALA A 156 9.43 -15.30 -1.54
CA ALA A 156 9.88 -14.55 -2.71
C ALA A 156 8.72 -14.20 -3.65
N GLN A 157 7.76 -15.12 -3.83
CA GLN A 157 6.60 -14.90 -4.71
C GLN A 157 5.75 -13.68 -4.30
N GLN A 158 5.75 -13.30 -3.02
CA GLN A 158 5.07 -12.09 -2.54
C GLN A 158 5.58 -10.79 -3.20
N TYR A 159 6.82 -10.75 -3.69
CA TYR A 159 7.35 -9.57 -4.40
C TYR A 159 6.91 -9.51 -5.87
N PHE A 160 6.23 -10.55 -6.37
CA PHE A 160 5.64 -10.61 -7.71
C PHE A 160 4.11 -10.56 -7.69
N THR A 161 3.46 -11.20 -6.71
CA THR A 161 1.99 -11.33 -6.65
C THR A 161 1.40 -11.04 -5.26
N GLY A 162 2.21 -10.54 -4.34
CA GLY A 162 1.76 -10.11 -3.01
C GLY A 162 1.19 -8.70 -2.99
N THR A 163 1.20 -8.10 -1.79
CA THR A 163 0.66 -6.73 -1.55
C THR A 163 1.59 -5.62 -2.04
N ASN A 164 2.90 -5.88 -2.17
CA ASN A 164 3.87 -4.93 -2.72
C ASN A 164 4.61 -5.53 -3.93
N PRO A 165 3.94 -5.68 -5.08
CA PRO A 165 4.56 -6.23 -6.28
C PRO A 165 5.29 -5.17 -7.10
N THR A 166 5.51 -3.95 -6.59
CA THR A 166 5.86 -2.77 -7.41
C THR A 166 7.23 -2.18 -7.13
N THR A 167 7.98 -2.73 -6.18
CA THR A 167 9.21 -2.09 -5.68
C THR A 167 10.47 -2.91 -5.86
N ILE A 168 10.36 -4.23 -6.08
CA ILE A 168 11.50 -5.07 -6.46
C ILE A 168 12.12 -4.56 -7.77
N LYS A 169 13.44 -4.46 -7.81
CA LYS A 169 14.22 -3.87 -8.92
C LYS A 169 15.52 -4.61 -9.14
N GLN A 170 16.20 -4.38 -10.26
CA GLN A 170 17.55 -4.91 -10.50
C GLN A 170 18.52 -4.55 -9.37
N ALA A 171 19.37 -5.51 -9.01
CA ALA A 171 20.20 -5.42 -7.80
C ALA A 171 21.23 -4.30 -7.84
N GLY A 172 21.78 -3.98 -9.02
CA GLY A 172 22.88 -3.01 -9.15
C GLY A 172 24.05 -3.36 -8.22
N ASP A 173 24.55 -2.37 -7.50
CA ASP A 173 25.71 -2.50 -6.62
C ASP A 173 25.48 -3.41 -5.39
N TRP A 174 24.22 -3.72 -5.04
CA TRP A 174 23.93 -4.57 -3.90
C TRP A 174 24.54 -5.97 -4.02
N ALA A 175 24.62 -6.52 -5.23
CA ALA A 175 25.28 -7.81 -5.45
C ALA A 175 26.73 -7.80 -4.96
N LYS A 176 27.48 -6.71 -5.24
CA LYS A 176 28.85 -6.53 -4.77
C LYS A 176 28.92 -6.40 -3.26
N VAL A 177 28.01 -5.64 -2.65
CA VAL A 177 27.95 -5.48 -1.17
C VAL A 177 27.80 -6.85 -0.50
N PHE A 178 26.92 -7.72 -1.02
CA PHE A 178 26.76 -9.08 -0.49
C PHE A 178 27.99 -9.97 -0.76
N ILE A 179 28.65 -9.88 -1.92
CA ILE A 179 29.86 -10.66 -2.20
C ILE A 179 31.00 -10.28 -1.25
N ASP A 180 31.23 -8.98 -1.07
CA ASP A 180 32.34 -8.46 -0.27
C ASP A 180 32.18 -8.81 1.22
N ASN A 181 30.95 -8.91 1.72
CA ASN A 181 30.63 -9.19 3.13
C ASN A 181 30.31 -10.67 3.43
N ALA A 182 30.36 -11.54 2.42
CA ALA A 182 30.31 -13.00 2.63
C ALA A 182 31.68 -13.49 3.11
N THR A 183 31.98 -13.28 4.40
CA THR A 183 33.29 -13.58 5.00
C THR A 183 33.33 -14.90 5.76
N ASP A 184 32.19 -15.40 6.22
CA ASP A 184 32.15 -16.68 6.92
C ASP A 184 32.36 -17.86 5.95
N PRO A 185 33.18 -18.87 6.30
CA PRO A 185 33.39 -20.04 5.44
C PRO A 185 32.10 -20.77 5.04
N GLY A 186 31.09 -20.74 5.90
CA GLY A 186 29.76 -21.33 5.64
C GLY A 186 28.99 -20.65 4.51
N ASP A 187 29.34 -19.41 4.16
CA ASP A 187 28.64 -18.64 3.11
C ASP A 187 29.34 -18.80 1.73
N SER A 188 30.42 -19.57 1.65
CA SER A 188 31.26 -19.71 0.46
C SER A 188 30.50 -20.20 -0.78
N GLN A 189 29.57 -21.14 -0.63
CA GLN A 189 28.70 -21.62 -1.72
C GLN A 189 27.82 -20.49 -2.26
N MET A 190 27.13 -19.77 -1.39
CA MET A 190 26.24 -18.68 -1.81
C MET A 190 27.05 -17.52 -2.39
N LYS A 191 28.20 -17.18 -1.81
CA LYS A 191 29.14 -16.20 -2.37
C LYS A 191 29.53 -16.55 -3.80
N ALA A 192 29.88 -17.81 -4.07
CA ALA A 192 30.23 -18.28 -5.41
C ALA A 192 29.03 -18.18 -6.37
N LYS A 193 27.82 -18.56 -5.92
CA LYS A 193 26.58 -18.43 -6.72
C LYS A 193 26.31 -16.97 -7.09
N ILE A 194 26.34 -16.05 -6.12
CA ILE A 194 26.12 -14.62 -6.35
C ILE A 194 27.21 -14.06 -7.29
N SER A 195 28.48 -14.39 -7.03
CA SER A 195 29.61 -13.92 -7.86
C SER A 195 29.49 -14.37 -9.31
N LYS A 196 29.11 -15.64 -9.53
CA LYS A 196 28.88 -16.19 -10.86
C LYS A 196 27.73 -15.47 -11.57
N ARG A 197 26.59 -15.28 -10.89
CA ARG A 197 25.43 -14.56 -11.46
C ARG A 197 25.77 -13.11 -11.79
N ALA A 198 26.49 -12.41 -10.91
CA ALA A 198 26.92 -11.04 -11.14
C ALA A 198 27.86 -10.91 -12.35
N ALA A 199 28.69 -11.93 -12.62
CA ALA A 199 29.61 -11.95 -13.76
C ALA A 199 28.95 -12.37 -15.08
N GLU A 200 28.05 -13.36 -15.06
CA GLU A 200 27.50 -13.99 -16.26
C GLU A 200 26.12 -13.45 -16.66
N SER A 201 25.29 -13.06 -15.69
CA SER A 201 23.89 -12.69 -15.89
C SER A 201 23.39 -11.69 -14.83
N PRO A 202 24.01 -10.50 -14.69
CA PRO A 202 23.67 -9.53 -13.65
C PRO A 202 22.21 -9.06 -13.72
N GLU A 203 21.58 -9.09 -14.90
CA GLU A 203 20.17 -8.78 -15.13
C GLU A 203 19.20 -9.79 -14.49
N SER A 204 19.70 -10.94 -14.04
CA SER A 204 18.94 -11.93 -13.26
C SER A 204 18.98 -11.66 -11.75
N LEU A 205 19.79 -10.70 -11.28
CA LEU A 205 19.87 -10.34 -9.88
C LEU A 205 18.93 -9.17 -9.57
N TYR A 206 18.06 -9.37 -8.58
CA TYR A 206 17.09 -8.39 -8.12
C TYR A 206 17.30 -8.10 -6.64
N VAL A 207 16.81 -6.94 -6.19
CA VAL A 207 16.86 -6.53 -4.80
C VAL A 207 15.52 -5.93 -4.38
N GLN A 208 15.13 -6.25 -3.16
CA GLN A 208 14.15 -5.49 -2.41
C GLN A 208 14.92 -4.66 -1.37
N ASP A 209 14.86 -3.34 -1.51
CA ASP A 209 15.78 -2.40 -0.86
C ASP A 209 15.04 -1.43 0.06
N TYR A 210 15.19 -1.61 1.36
CA TYR A 210 14.65 -0.74 2.41
C TYR A 210 15.74 0.06 3.13
N SER A 211 16.98 0.06 2.61
CA SER A 211 18.14 0.69 3.25
C SER A 211 17.98 2.19 3.49
N TYR A 212 17.10 2.84 2.73
CA TYR A 212 16.84 4.28 2.80
C TYR A 212 15.95 4.70 3.97
N PHE A 213 15.34 3.76 4.70
CA PHE A 213 14.30 4.08 5.69
C PHE A 213 14.77 5.06 6.76
N ARG A 214 15.99 4.92 7.30
CA ARG A 214 16.53 5.83 8.32
C ARG A 214 16.68 7.25 7.80
N LYS A 215 17.17 7.39 6.56
CA LYS A 215 17.27 8.67 5.86
C LYS A 215 15.89 9.28 5.66
N ALA A 216 14.92 8.49 5.21
CA ALA A 216 13.55 8.94 4.97
C ALA A 216 12.83 9.36 6.26
N ALA A 217 12.98 8.58 7.33
CA ALA A 217 12.41 8.85 8.63
C ALA A 217 13.14 9.96 9.40
N GLY A 218 14.34 10.34 8.99
CA GLY A 218 15.17 11.35 9.65
C GLY A 218 15.68 10.91 11.04
N THR A 219 15.82 9.61 11.28
CA THR A 219 16.29 9.06 12.56
C THR A 219 17.11 7.79 12.36
N GLU A 220 18.11 7.60 13.23
CA GLU A 220 18.85 6.34 13.35
C GLU A 220 18.19 5.38 14.37
N ASP A 221 17.31 5.90 15.24
CA ASP A 221 16.64 5.16 16.32
C ASP A 221 15.34 4.52 15.82
N PHE A 222 15.43 3.26 15.42
CA PHE A 222 14.28 2.41 15.08
C PHE A 222 13.84 1.58 16.28
N ARG A 223 13.54 2.30 17.36
CA ARG A 223 12.97 1.74 18.59
C ARG A 223 11.85 2.65 19.06
N CYS A 224 10.71 2.06 19.36
CA CYS A 224 9.56 2.76 19.93
C CYS A 224 9.14 2.07 21.22
N GLU A 225 9.02 2.84 22.30
CA GLU A 225 8.47 2.35 23.57
C GLU A 225 6.93 2.28 23.49
N PHE A 226 6.32 1.28 24.13
CA PHE A 226 4.88 1.20 24.33
C PHE A 226 4.55 0.54 25.68
N GLU A 227 3.33 0.78 26.19
CA GLU A 227 2.85 0.20 27.45
C GLU A 227 1.74 -0.83 27.20
N GLU A 228 1.83 -1.99 27.83
CA GLU A 228 0.74 -2.95 27.95
C GLU A 228 0.19 -2.99 29.37
N THR A 229 -1.14 -2.99 29.50
CA THR A 229 -1.80 -3.14 30.80
C THR A 229 -2.58 -4.45 30.87
N TYR A 230 -2.35 -5.23 31.93
CA TYR A 230 -3.08 -6.46 32.22
C TYR A 230 -3.78 -6.38 33.58
N LYS A 231 -4.98 -6.95 33.65
CA LYS A 231 -5.74 -7.13 34.90
C LYS A 231 -5.79 -8.59 35.30
N GLU A 232 -5.35 -8.87 36.52
CA GLU A 232 -5.47 -10.18 37.18
C GLU A 232 -6.22 -10.03 38.51
N GLY A 233 -7.52 -10.31 38.49
CA GLY A 233 -8.40 -10.04 39.63
C GLY A 233 -8.44 -8.54 39.95
N PHE A 234 -8.02 -8.16 41.16
CA PHE A 234 -7.91 -6.75 41.59
C PHE A 234 -6.55 -6.12 41.29
N LYS A 235 -5.58 -6.88 40.76
CA LYS A 235 -4.24 -6.36 40.43
C LYS A 235 -4.22 -5.84 38.99
N THR A 236 -3.54 -4.71 38.79
CA THR A 236 -3.21 -4.17 37.47
C THR A 236 -1.70 -4.22 37.31
N GLU A 237 -1.24 -4.96 36.31
CA GLU A 237 0.17 -5.01 35.90
C GLU A 237 0.34 -4.12 34.68
N LYS A 238 1.39 -3.28 34.69
CA LYS A 238 1.81 -2.49 33.54
C LYS A 238 3.20 -2.95 33.10
N ARG A 239 3.38 -3.16 31.80
CA ARG A 239 4.67 -3.54 31.21
C ARG A 239 5.07 -2.50 30.17
N THR A 240 6.26 -1.95 30.33
CA THR A 240 6.90 -1.12 29.31
C THR A 240 7.70 -2.03 28.39
N LEU A 241 7.39 -2.01 27.10
CA LEU A 241 7.95 -2.86 26.06
C LEU A 241 8.44 -2.00 24.89
N TYR A 242 9.09 -2.63 23.92
CA TYR A 242 9.66 -1.95 22.77
C TYR A 242 9.32 -2.66 21.47
N ARG A 243 9.04 -1.86 20.44
CA ARG A 243 8.96 -2.29 19.04
C ARG A 243 10.15 -1.76 18.25
N TYR A 244 10.52 -2.47 17.19
CA TYR A 244 11.68 -2.15 16.36
C TYR A 244 11.30 -2.20 14.87
N ALA A 245 11.52 -1.09 14.17
CA ALA A 245 11.46 -1.03 12.72
C ALA A 245 12.81 -1.49 12.14
N LEU A 246 12.84 -1.80 10.85
CA LEU A 246 14.01 -2.36 10.19
C LEU A 246 14.18 -1.75 8.80
N ALA A 247 15.43 -1.59 8.38
CA ALA A 247 15.81 -1.17 7.03
C ALA A 247 16.44 -2.35 6.27
N SER A 248 15.69 -3.45 6.10
CA SER A 248 16.25 -4.68 5.50
C SER A 248 16.68 -4.51 4.04
N VAL A 249 17.53 -5.41 3.54
CA VAL A 249 17.83 -5.53 2.11
C VAL A 249 17.85 -7.02 1.76
N CYS A 250 17.10 -7.43 0.74
CA CYS A 250 17.03 -8.83 0.31
C CYS A 250 17.47 -8.96 -1.16
N LEU A 251 18.48 -9.79 -1.41
CA LEU A 251 18.98 -10.11 -2.75
C LEU A 251 18.28 -11.36 -3.28
N PHE A 252 17.86 -11.32 -4.54
CA PHE A 252 17.19 -12.42 -5.23
C PHE A 252 17.89 -12.78 -6.54
N ASN A 253 17.71 -14.02 -6.98
CA ASN A 253 18.01 -14.49 -8.33
C ASN A 253 16.70 -14.86 -9.04
N LEU A 254 16.41 -14.26 -10.18
CA LEU A 254 15.32 -14.67 -11.07
C LEU A 254 15.87 -15.68 -12.08
N THR A 255 15.50 -16.94 -11.94
CA THR A 255 15.92 -18.00 -12.85
C THR A 255 15.26 -17.87 -14.23
N ASP A 256 15.85 -18.47 -15.26
CA ASP A 256 15.23 -18.50 -16.60
C ASP A 256 13.96 -19.38 -16.63
N SER A 257 13.75 -20.22 -15.61
CA SER A 257 12.48 -20.93 -15.42
C SER A 257 11.37 -20.04 -14.87
N GLY A 258 11.70 -18.85 -14.35
CA GLY A 258 10.75 -17.88 -13.79
C GLY A 258 10.64 -17.90 -12.26
N THR A 259 11.47 -18.66 -11.57
CA THR A 259 11.47 -18.77 -10.11
C THR A 259 12.30 -17.63 -9.52
N LEU A 260 11.73 -16.88 -8.57
CA LEU A 260 12.44 -15.88 -7.80
C LEU A 260 13.00 -16.52 -6.52
N GLU A 261 14.33 -16.59 -6.40
CA GLU A 261 15.03 -17.26 -5.31
C GLU A 261 15.67 -16.24 -4.36
N PRO A 262 15.36 -16.22 -3.05
CA PRO A 262 16.05 -15.36 -2.10
C PRO A 262 17.44 -15.91 -1.81
N LEU A 263 18.48 -15.09 -1.99
CA LEU A 263 19.88 -15.49 -1.89
C LEU A 263 20.53 -15.06 -0.58
N ALA A 264 20.29 -13.81 -0.16
CA ALA A 264 20.92 -13.23 1.01
C ALA A 264 20.09 -12.06 1.56
N ILE A 265 20.19 -11.83 2.87
CA ILE A 265 19.46 -10.79 3.58
C ILE A 265 20.42 -9.99 4.47
N ILE A 266 20.29 -8.67 4.43
CA ILE A 266 20.71 -7.77 5.50
C ILE A 266 19.47 -7.51 6.34
N ILE A 267 19.48 -7.91 7.62
CA ILE A 267 18.27 -7.83 8.46
C ILE A 267 17.93 -6.40 8.88
N ASP A 268 18.94 -5.52 8.92
CA ASP A 268 18.79 -4.11 9.22
C ASP A 268 20.02 -3.33 8.72
N TRP A 269 19.86 -2.51 7.69
CA TRP A 269 20.94 -1.68 7.15
C TRP A 269 21.12 -0.41 7.98
N ARG A 270 22.29 -0.27 8.62
CA ARG A 270 22.63 0.84 9.52
C ARG A 270 23.67 1.78 8.93
N GLY A 271 23.50 2.10 7.65
CA GLY A 271 24.35 3.03 6.88
C GLY A 271 25.65 2.44 6.36
N SER A 272 26.12 1.31 6.92
CA SER A 272 27.34 0.63 6.48
C SER A 272 27.31 -0.87 6.80
N ALA A 273 28.14 -1.64 6.09
CA ALA A 273 28.19 -3.09 6.24
C ALA A 273 28.71 -3.54 7.62
N ASP A 274 29.68 -2.82 8.20
CA ASP A 274 30.25 -3.11 9.53
C ASP A 274 29.26 -2.95 10.69
N LYS A 275 28.17 -2.20 10.47
CA LYS A 275 27.09 -1.99 11.45
C LYS A 275 25.86 -2.85 11.21
N SER A 276 25.89 -3.69 10.18
CA SER A 276 24.73 -4.43 9.70
C SER A 276 24.97 -5.94 9.78
N VAL A 277 23.92 -6.72 9.95
CA VAL A 277 24.01 -8.18 10.04
C VAL A 277 23.54 -8.81 8.74
N PHE A 278 24.43 -9.55 8.09
CA PHE A 278 24.21 -10.30 6.87
C PHE A 278 23.86 -11.75 7.20
N ILE A 279 23.08 -12.41 6.35
CA ILE A 279 22.87 -13.86 6.36
C ILE A 279 22.62 -14.35 4.94
N TYR A 280 23.17 -15.51 4.63
CA TYR A 280 23.10 -16.12 3.30
C TYR A 280 22.24 -17.38 3.37
N ASN A 281 21.42 -17.57 2.34
CA ASN A 281 20.52 -18.71 2.27
C ASN A 281 21.33 -20.01 2.10
N LYS A 282 20.95 -21.04 2.86
CA LYS A 282 21.52 -22.39 2.76
C LYS A 282 20.90 -23.22 1.63
N GLU A 283 19.83 -22.73 1.02
CA GLU A 283 19.08 -23.41 -0.05
C GLU A 283 18.56 -24.80 0.37
N LEU A 284 18.11 -24.90 1.62
CA LEU A 284 17.55 -26.14 2.17
C LEU A 284 16.26 -26.52 1.45
N ASN A 285 15.92 -27.81 1.46
CA ASN A 285 14.60 -28.23 0.97
C ASN A 285 13.48 -27.74 1.90
N VAL A 286 12.24 -27.72 1.41
CA VAL A 286 11.09 -27.13 2.13
C VAL A 286 10.87 -27.71 3.53
N ASP A 287 11.09 -29.02 3.72
CA ASP A 287 10.90 -29.69 5.02
C ASP A 287 11.95 -29.24 6.05
N GLU A 288 13.19 -29.02 5.59
CA GLU A 288 14.29 -28.53 6.41
C GLU A 288 14.19 -27.03 6.72
N GLN A 289 13.63 -26.24 5.80
CA GLN A 289 13.42 -24.79 5.98
C GLN A 289 12.57 -24.47 7.22
N LYS A 290 11.68 -25.37 7.64
CA LYS A 290 10.87 -25.19 8.86
C LYS A 290 11.73 -24.97 10.10
N GLY A 291 12.87 -25.67 10.17
CA GLY A 291 13.82 -25.62 11.29
C GLY A 291 14.94 -24.59 11.13
N ASP A 292 15.03 -23.86 10.02
CA ASP A 292 16.06 -22.84 9.80
C ASP A 292 15.65 -21.49 10.40
N TRP A 293 15.57 -21.44 11.73
CA TRP A 293 15.04 -20.31 12.49
C TRP A 293 15.78 -19.00 12.24
N ALA A 294 17.11 -19.05 12.04
CA ALA A 294 17.90 -17.87 11.70
C ALA A 294 17.47 -17.26 10.35
N TRP A 295 17.26 -18.12 9.34
CA TRP A 295 16.80 -17.67 8.02
C TRP A 295 15.33 -17.24 8.04
N ARG A 296 14.46 -17.96 8.76
CA ARG A 296 13.05 -17.55 8.95
C ARG A 296 12.95 -16.19 9.63
N TYR A 297 13.74 -15.95 10.67
CA TYR A 297 13.82 -14.64 11.33
C TYR A 297 14.29 -13.54 10.37
N ALA A 298 15.30 -13.81 9.55
CA ALA A 298 15.77 -12.86 8.54
C ALA A 298 14.67 -12.52 7.52
N LYS A 299 13.90 -13.51 7.06
CA LYS A 299 12.73 -13.26 6.19
C LYS A 299 11.66 -12.43 6.91
N THR A 300 11.39 -12.68 8.19
CA THR A 300 10.49 -11.84 9.01
C THR A 300 10.97 -10.39 9.10
N CYS A 301 12.29 -10.14 9.17
CA CYS A 301 12.85 -8.79 9.14
C CYS A 301 12.52 -8.05 7.83
N VAL A 302 12.66 -8.76 6.70
CA VAL A 302 12.31 -8.24 5.38
C VAL A 302 10.80 -7.99 5.30
N GLN A 303 9.97 -8.92 5.78
CA GLN A 303 8.50 -8.77 5.79
C GLN A 303 8.04 -7.59 6.64
N ALA A 304 8.69 -7.30 7.77
CA ALA A 304 8.39 -6.12 8.58
C ALA A 304 8.75 -4.81 7.87
N SER A 305 9.88 -4.81 7.16
CA SER A 305 10.27 -3.67 6.32
C SER A 305 9.29 -3.49 5.15
N ASP A 306 8.87 -4.59 4.52
CA ASP A 306 7.89 -4.61 3.44
C ASP A 306 6.50 -4.18 3.91
N TRP A 307 6.09 -4.53 5.13
CA TRP A 307 4.84 -4.07 5.70
C TRP A 307 4.80 -2.54 5.80
N LEU A 308 5.90 -1.93 6.26
CA LEU A 308 6.03 -0.48 6.40
C LEU A 308 5.97 0.21 5.02
N GLN A 309 6.80 -0.23 4.06
CA GLN A 309 6.80 0.33 2.71
C GLN A 309 5.45 0.10 2.02
N HIS A 310 4.87 -1.09 2.16
CA HIS A 310 3.57 -1.38 1.58
C HIS A 310 2.49 -0.41 2.09
N ASN A 311 2.29 -0.34 3.40
CA ASN A 311 1.15 0.39 3.96
C ASN A 311 1.32 1.91 3.86
N ILE A 312 2.53 2.42 4.10
CA ILE A 312 2.78 3.87 4.12
C ILE A 312 3.13 4.40 2.74
N THR A 313 4.02 3.71 2.02
CA THR A 313 4.51 4.18 0.72
C THR A 313 3.59 3.74 -0.41
N VAL A 314 3.48 2.44 -0.66
CA VAL A 314 2.86 1.90 -1.89
C VAL A 314 1.34 2.10 -1.86
N HIS A 315 0.71 1.88 -0.71
CA HIS A 315 -0.72 2.04 -0.53
C HIS A 315 -1.07 3.50 -0.23
N LEU A 316 -0.84 3.98 1.00
CA LEU A 316 -1.30 5.31 1.42
C LEU A 316 -0.72 6.45 0.57
N CYS A 317 0.61 6.54 0.44
CA CYS A 317 1.23 7.67 -0.24
C CYS A 317 0.96 7.64 -1.76
N ARG A 318 1.39 6.57 -2.44
CA ARG A 318 1.42 6.48 -3.91
C ARG A 318 0.06 6.23 -4.55
N THR A 319 -0.97 5.91 -3.76
CA THR A 319 -2.36 5.89 -4.24
C THR A 319 -3.17 7.03 -3.66
N HIS A 320 -3.57 6.95 -2.39
CA HIS A 320 -4.49 7.92 -1.78
C HIS A 320 -4.00 9.36 -1.82
N LEU A 321 -2.78 9.65 -1.35
CA LEU A 321 -2.33 11.04 -1.17
C LEU A 321 -1.94 11.70 -2.49
N VAL A 322 -1.28 10.97 -3.38
CA VAL A 322 -0.99 11.46 -4.74
C VAL A 322 -2.29 11.71 -5.52
N GLU A 323 -3.26 10.80 -5.44
CA GLU A 323 -4.55 10.97 -6.13
C GLU A 323 -5.37 12.12 -5.52
N GLU A 324 -5.33 12.32 -4.20
CA GLU A 324 -5.97 13.49 -3.57
C GLU A 324 -5.37 14.80 -4.04
N ALA A 325 -4.05 14.85 -4.23
CA ALA A 325 -3.42 16.04 -4.78
C ALA A 325 -3.88 16.32 -6.22
N VAL A 326 -4.00 15.27 -7.04
CA VAL A 326 -4.61 15.33 -8.38
C VAL A 326 -6.04 15.87 -8.32
N ILE A 327 -6.87 15.34 -7.42
CA ILE A 327 -8.28 15.74 -7.25
C ILE A 327 -8.40 17.23 -6.89
N VAL A 328 -7.60 17.69 -5.92
CA VAL A 328 -7.61 19.07 -5.44
C VAL A 328 -7.19 20.00 -6.57
N ALA A 329 -6.03 19.76 -7.19
CA ALA A 329 -5.53 20.61 -8.28
C ALA A 329 -6.48 20.63 -9.48
N ALA A 330 -7.04 19.48 -9.86
CA ALA A 330 -7.98 19.40 -10.98
C ALA A 330 -9.27 20.17 -10.69
N ASN A 331 -9.82 20.10 -9.47
CA ASN A 331 -10.98 20.91 -9.11
C ASN A 331 -10.70 22.42 -9.17
N ARG A 332 -9.48 22.84 -8.81
CA ARG A 332 -9.11 24.26 -8.81
C ARG A 332 -8.84 24.83 -10.20
N THR A 333 -8.38 24.01 -11.13
CA THR A 333 -7.82 24.47 -12.41
C THR A 333 -8.68 24.09 -13.62
N LEU A 334 -9.41 22.98 -13.56
CA LEU A 334 -10.28 22.49 -14.64
C LEU A 334 -11.76 22.83 -14.37
N PRO A 335 -12.46 23.52 -15.29
CA PRO A 335 -13.91 23.67 -15.25
C PRO A 335 -14.60 22.30 -15.17
N GLN A 336 -15.77 22.25 -14.53
CA GLN A 336 -16.48 20.98 -14.35
C GLN A 336 -16.83 20.32 -15.69
N GLU A 337 -17.11 21.11 -16.72
CA GLU A 337 -17.48 20.66 -18.06
C GLU A 337 -16.27 20.32 -18.95
N HIS A 338 -15.04 20.57 -18.47
CA HIS A 338 -13.81 20.32 -19.21
C HIS A 338 -13.65 18.83 -19.52
N ASP A 339 -13.25 18.46 -20.75
CA ASP A 339 -13.20 17.05 -21.18
C ASP A 339 -12.27 16.20 -20.28
N VAL A 340 -11.14 16.75 -19.83
CA VAL A 340 -10.24 16.08 -18.85
C VAL A 340 -10.93 15.87 -17.49
N PHE A 341 -11.62 16.87 -16.95
CA PHE A 341 -12.33 16.76 -15.67
C PHE A 341 -13.45 15.73 -15.75
N GLN A 342 -14.24 15.75 -16.82
CA GLN A 342 -15.33 14.80 -17.07
C GLN A 342 -14.86 13.36 -17.28
N LEU A 343 -13.60 13.18 -17.67
CA LEU A 343 -12.97 11.88 -17.80
C LEU A 343 -12.46 11.35 -16.45
N LEU A 344 -11.88 12.21 -15.60
CA LEU A 344 -11.31 11.82 -14.31
C LEU A 344 -12.33 11.75 -13.16
N TYR A 345 -13.30 12.65 -13.11
CA TYR A 345 -14.24 12.79 -11.98
C TYR A 345 -14.91 11.48 -11.51
N PRO A 346 -15.35 10.57 -12.40
CA PRO A 346 -15.92 9.28 -11.97
C PRO A 346 -14.96 8.40 -11.17
N HIS A 347 -13.65 8.60 -11.33
CA HIS A 347 -12.58 7.85 -10.67
C HIS A 347 -12.17 8.43 -9.32
N TRP A 348 -12.89 9.44 -8.81
CA TRP A 348 -12.62 10.09 -7.53
C TRP A 348 -13.72 9.88 -6.49
N LEU A 349 -14.69 9.03 -6.81
CA LEU A 349 -15.83 8.75 -5.94
C LEU A 349 -15.35 8.29 -4.56
N LYS A 350 -15.73 9.04 -3.51
CA LYS A 350 -15.47 8.82 -2.08
C LYS A 350 -14.02 9.04 -1.62
N THR A 351 -13.07 9.19 -2.53
CA THR A 351 -11.63 9.22 -2.21
C THR A 351 -11.29 10.32 -1.19
N LEU A 352 -11.85 11.53 -1.33
CA LEU A 352 -11.55 12.62 -0.40
C LEU A 352 -12.07 12.31 1.02
N SER A 353 -13.30 11.79 1.12
CA SER A 353 -13.89 11.44 2.42
C SER A 353 -13.11 10.35 3.15
N LEU A 354 -12.66 9.33 2.42
CA LEU A 354 -11.89 8.21 2.96
C LEU A 354 -10.51 8.67 3.40
N ASN A 355 -9.83 9.47 2.60
CA ASN A 355 -8.53 10.01 2.96
C ASN A 355 -8.59 10.88 4.23
N ALA A 356 -9.63 11.71 4.37
CA ALA A 356 -9.86 12.48 5.59
C ALA A 356 -10.07 11.59 6.82
N ALA A 357 -10.80 10.48 6.67
CA ALA A 357 -10.99 9.49 7.74
C ALA A 357 -9.68 8.75 8.07
N ALA A 358 -8.89 8.38 7.05
CA ALA A 358 -7.60 7.73 7.24
C ALA A 358 -6.61 8.63 7.99
N ARG A 359 -6.56 9.93 7.68
CA ARG A 359 -5.75 10.92 8.41
C ARG A 359 -6.22 11.12 9.85
N SER A 360 -7.54 11.10 10.07
CA SER A 360 -8.11 11.38 11.40
C SER A 360 -8.09 10.16 12.34
N VAL A 361 -8.16 8.95 11.79
CA VAL A 361 -8.36 7.71 12.56
C VAL A 361 -7.27 6.67 12.29
N LEU A 362 -7.19 6.19 11.05
CA LEU A 362 -6.37 5.02 10.71
C LEU A 362 -4.89 5.24 11.00
N MET A 363 -4.33 6.34 10.51
CA MET A 363 -2.91 6.65 10.70
C MET A 363 -2.53 6.86 12.18
N PRO A 364 -3.15 7.78 12.93
CA PRO A 364 -2.71 8.07 14.30
C PRO A 364 -3.08 7.00 15.33
N PHE A 365 -4.14 6.19 15.11
CA PHE A 365 -4.62 5.23 16.13
C PHE A 365 -4.42 3.76 15.76
N VAL A 366 -4.08 3.44 14.50
CA VAL A 366 -3.94 2.04 14.05
C VAL A 366 -2.56 1.79 13.45
N ILE A 367 -2.14 2.58 12.45
CA ILE A 367 -0.87 2.35 11.72
C ILE A 367 0.33 2.83 12.51
N ALA A 368 0.44 4.14 12.82
CA ALA A 368 1.60 4.69 13.52
C ALA A 368 1.86 3.99 14.87
N PRO A 369 0.81 3.66 15.67
CA PRO A 369 1.00 3.00 16.96
C PRO A 369 1.48 1.55 16.90
N ILE A 370 1.71 0.93 15.74
CA ILE A 370 2.31 -0.43 15.64
C ILE A 370 3.62 -0.46 14.85
N VAL A 371 4.06 0.71 14.37
CA VAL A 371 5.39 0.84 13.76
C VAL A 371 6.45 0.83 14.87
N GLY A 372 7.62 0.27 14.57
CA GLY A 372 8.75 0.26 15.48
C GLY A 372 9.65 1.51 15.40
N MET A 373 9.08 2.68 15.13
CA MET A 373 9.78 3.98 15.20
C MET A 373 8.85 5.05 15.78
N PRO A 374 9.37 6.16 16.34
CA PRO A 374 8.52 7.21 16.90
C PRO A 374 7.55 7.82 15.89
N ASP A 375 6.35 8.20 16.33
CA ASP A 375 5.27 8.70 15.46
C ASP A 375 5.72 9.82 14.51
N ASP A 376 6.41 10.84 15.02
CA ASP A 376 6.86 11.96 14.19
C ASP A 376 7.80 11.52 13.06
N ASN A 377 8.59 10.45 13.28
CA ASN A 377 9.45 9.87 12.26
C ASN A 377 8.65 9.05 11.24
N VAL A 378 7.51 8.44 11.61
CA VAL A 378 6.58 7.81 10.67
C VAL A 378 5.99 8.86 9.71
N TYR A 379 5.59 10.02 10.23
CA TYR A 379 5.09 11.13 9.40
C TYR A 379 6.20 11.75 8.53
N GLN A 380 7.42 11.87 9.06
CA GLN A 380 8.58 12.29 8.28
C GLN A 380 8.85 11.34 7.10
N PHE A 381 8.79 10.03 7.36
CA PHE A 381 8.93 8.99 6.34
C PHE A 381 7.84 9.12 5.26
N LEU A 382 6.57 9.30 5.66
CA LEU A 382 5.46 9.51 4.73
C LEU A 382 5.68 10.74 3.83
N ARG A 383 6.13 11.87 4.40
CA ARG A 383 6.44 13.07 3.62
C ARG A 383 7.60 12.85 2.65
N TYR A 384 8.66 12.18 3.10
CA TYR A 384 9.79 11.83 2.24
C TYR A 384 9.33 11.02 1.02
N GLU A 385 8.43 10.05 1.21
CA GLU A 385 7.91 9.23 0.11
C GLU A 385 7.08 10.02 -0.89
N TYR A 386 6.30 10.99 -0.41
CA TYR A 386 5.52 11.88 -1.27
C TYR A 386 6.43 12.81 -2.07
N ASP A 387 7.38 13.46 -1.41
CA ASP A 387 8.30 14.42 -2.04
C ASP A 387 9.24 13.76 -3.06
N ASN A 388 9.50 12.45 -2.91
CA ASN A 388 10.31 11.66 -3.83
C ASN A 388 9.47 10.80 -4.80
N PHE A 389 8.16 11.01 -4.86
CA PHE A 389 7.32 10.32 -5.84
C PHE A 389 7.62 10.82 -7.25
N ASP A 390 7.98 9.90 -8.15
CA ASP A 390 8.25 10.18 -9.55
C ASP A 390 7.02 9.83 -10.40
N PHE A 391 6.15 10.83 -10.62
CA PHE A 391 4.85 10.65 -11.28
C PHE A 391 5.00 10.05 -12.69
N GLN A 392 5.85 10.65 -13.53
CA GLN A 392 6.08 10.16 -14.90
C GLN A 392 6.85 8.84 -14.91
N GLY A 393 7.88 8.69 -14.07
CA GLY A 393 8.62 7.44 -13.99
C GLY A 393 7.81 6.27 -13.44
N SER A 394 6.67 6.54 -12.78
CA SER A 394 5.71 5.54 -12.31
C SER A 394 4.68 5.12 -13.38
N TYR A 395 4.72 5.66 -14.59
CA TYR A 395 3.93 5.11 -15.71
C TYR A 395 4.32 3.66 -15.93
N ILE A 396 3.35 2.74 -16.04
CA ILE A 396 3.61 1.30 -15.96
C ILE A 396 4.73 0.80 -16.91
N PRO A 397 4.76 1.17 -18.20
CA PRO A 397 5.85 0.75 -19.07
C PRO A 397 7.23 1.28 -18.64
N GLU A 398 7.29 2.51 -18.13
CA GLU A 398 8.54 3.14 -17.71
C GLU A 398 9.01 2.59 -16.35
N ASP A 399 8.09 2.37 -15.41
CA ASP A 399 8.37 1.77 -14.12
C ASP A 399 8.95 0.37 -14.27
N LEU A 400 8.31 -0.49 -15.07
CA LEU A 400 8.78 -1.85 -15.32
C LEU A 400 10.19 -1.86 -15.92
N LYS A 401 10.44 -1.05 -16.98
CA LYS A 401 11.76 -0.93 -17.59
C LYS A 401 12.80 -0.43 -16.60
N ARG A 402 12.49 0.62 -15.83
CA ARG A 402 13.38 1.22 -14.84
C ARG A 402 13.75 0.25 -13.72
N ARG A 403 12.81 -0.61 -13.31
CA ARG A 403 13.06 -1.69 -12.33
C ARG A 403 13.77 -2.90 -12.95
N GLY A 404 13.94 -2.92 -14.28
CA GLY A 404 14.70 -3.94 -15.00
C GLY A 404 13.86 -5.09 -15.58
N PHE A 405 12.54 -4.88 -15.71
CA PHE A 405 11.62 -5.81 -16.33
C PHE A 405 11.28 -5.37 -17.76
N PRO A 406 11.87 -5.99 -18.79
CA PRO A 406 11.63 -5.64 -20.19
C PRO A 406 10.17 -5.92 -20.58
N THR A 407 9.43 -4.85 -20.91
CA THR A 407 8.00 -4.89 -21.23
C THR A 407 7.63 -5.81 -22.39
N GLU A 408 8.52 -5.92 -23.38
CA GLU A 408 8.37 -6.75 -24.58
C GLU A 408 8.58 -8.25 -24.30
N LYS A 409 9.14 -8.61 -23.14
CA LYS A 409 9.44 -9.99 -22.74
C LYS A 409 8.59 -10.47 -21.57
N LEU A 410 7.62 -9.69 -21.08
CA LEU A 410 6.82 -10.07 -19.91
C LEU A 410 6.07 -11.41 -20.06
N ASN A 411 5.84 -11.86 -21.29
CA ASN A 411 5.22 -13.16 -21.57
C ASN A 411 6.22 -14.30 -21.80
N ASP A 412 7.53 -14.02 -21.73
CA ASP A 412 8.57 -15.06 -21.76
C ASP A 412 8.48 -15.89 -20.47
N LYS A 413 8.92 -17.16 -20.57
CA LYS A 413 8.94 -18.09 -19.43
C LYS A 413 9.62 -17.50 -18.19
N LYS A 414 10.62 -16.63 -18.34
CA LYS A 414 11.31 -16.00 -17.21
C LYS A 414 10.43 -15.11 -16.32
N TYR A 415 9.33 -14.56 -16.83
CA TYR A 415 8.49 -13.60 -16.10
C TYR A 415 7.07 -14.10 -15.85
N HIS A 416 6.78 -15.37 -16.15
CA HIS A 416 5.44 -15.93 -16.05
C HIS A 416 4.87 -15.85 -14.61
N ASN A 417 5.73 -16.00 -13.59
CA ASN A 417 5.37 -15.85 -12.17
C ASN A 417 5.09 -14.40 -11.75
N TYR A 418 5.43 -13.40 -12.57
CA TYR A 418 5.16 -12.00 -12.31
C TYR A 418 3.81 -11.55 -12.90
N ALA A 419 2.74 -12.27 -12.52
CA ALA A 419 1.40 -12.05 -13.06
C ALA A 419 0.91 -10.61 -12.89
N TRP A 420 1.26 -9.94 -11.78
CA TRP A 420 0.96 -8.51 -11.59
C TRP A 420 1.48 -7.66 -12.75
N ALA A 421 2.74 -7.81 -13.14
CA ALA A 421 3.36 -7.02 -14.20
C ALA A 421 2.67 -7.25 -15.55
N ARG A 422 2.31 -8.50 -15.87
CA ARG A 422 1.62 -8.87 -17.11
C ARG A 422 0.21 -8.27 -17.16
N CYS A 423 -0.56 -8.42 -16.08
CA CYS A 423 -1.92 -7.88 -15.99
C CYS A 423 -1.92 -6.35 -16.03
N ILE A 424 -1.07 -5.70 -15.23
CA ILE A 424 -1.08 -4.24 -15.09
C ILE A 424 -0.56 -3.53 -16.35
N HIS A 425 0.44 -4.11 -17.03
CA HIS A 425 0.93 -3.62 -18.32
C HIS A 425 -0.17 -3.71 -19.38
N SER A 426 -0.88 -4.83 -19.47
CA SER A 426 -1.99 -4.98 -20.41
C SER A 426 -3.16 -4.03 -20.07
N MET A 427 -3.48 -3.84 -18.79
CA MET A 427 -4.50 -2.89 -18.34
C MET A 427 -4.15 -1.44 -18.72
N TRP A 428 -2.89 -1.02 -18.52
CA TRP A 428 -2.40 0.31 -18.84
C TRP A 428 -2.76 0.72 -20.27
N PHE A 429 -2.44 -0.11 -21.27
CA PHE A 429 -2.71 0.22 -22.67
C PHE A 429 -4.20 0.23 -23.03
N LYS A 430 -5.04 -0.53 -22.32
CA LYS A 430 -6.50 -0.50 -22.50
C LYS A 430 -7.08 0.81 -21.98
N ILE A 431 -6.64 1.25 -20.79
CA ILE A 431 -7.02 2.56 -20.24
C ILE A 431 -6.49 3.67 -21.16
N ARG A 432 -5.22 3.60 -21.57
CA ARG A 432 -4.59 4.58 -22.46
C ARG A 432 -5.32 4.72 -23.79
N SER A 433 -5.67 3.61 -24.43
CA SER A 433 -6.43 3.63 -25.68
C SER A 433 -7.80 4.29 -25.50
N TYR A 434 -8.49 4.02 -24.39
CA TYR A 434 -9.77 4.66 -24.08
C TYR A 434 -9.60 6.17 -23.83
N VAL A 435 -8.60 6.56 -23.04
CA VAL A 435 -8.29 7.97 -22.75
C VAL A 435 -7.95 8.72 -24.05
N GLN A 436 -7.14 8.12 -24.92
CA GLN A 436 -6.79 8.67 -26.22
C GLN A 436 -8.04 8.89 -27.09
N ASP A 437 -8.89 7.87 -27.22
CA ASP A 437 -10.15 7.97 -27.98
C ASP A 437 -11.05 9.11 -27.48
N MET A 438 -11.08 9.33 -26.16
CA MET A 438 -11.89 10.39 -25.54
C MET A 438 -11.28 11.78 -25.73
N LEU A 439 -9.97 11.93 -25.53
CA LEU A 439 -9.29 13.23 -25.65
C LEU A 439 -9.16 13.69 -27.10
N MET A 440 -9.05 12.77 -28.07
CA MET A 440 -9.06 13.11 -29.50
C MET A 440 -10.39 13.70 -30.00
N LEU A 441 -11.46 13.65 -29.19
CA LEU A 441 -12.71 14.36 -29.50
C LEU A 441 -12.63 15.87 -29.22
N LYS A 442 -11.64 16.29 -28.44
CA LYS A 442 -11.40 17.68 -28.04
C LYS A 442 -10.10 18.23 -28.64
N TYR A 443 -9.04 17.43 -28.64
CA TYR A 443 -7.72 17.83 -29.09
C TYR A 443 -7.34 17.10 -30.38
N SER A 444 -7.08 17.86 -31.45
CA SER A 444 -6.66 17.36 -32.76
C SER A 444 -5.15 17.51 -33.00
N SER A 445 -4.45 18.26 -32.15
CA SER A 445 -3.01 18.51 -32.26
C SER A 445 -2.39 18.88 -30.91
N ASP A 446 -1.06 18.76 -30.82
CA ASP A 446 -0.29 19.23 -29.67
C ASP A 446 -0.44 20.75 -29.44
N GLN A 447 -0.68 21.52 -30.50
CA GLN A 447 -0.91 22.96 -30.38
C GLN A 447 -2.15 23.27 -29.55
N GLU A 448 -3.25 22.53 -29.75
CA GLU A 448 -4.48 22.74 -28.98
C GLU A 448 -4.32 22.40 -27.49
N VAL A 449 -3.43 21.46 -27.14
CA VAL A 449 -3.09 21.14 -25.75
C VAL A 449 -2.26 22.27 -25.12
N ARG A 450 -1.29 22.82 -25.87
CA ARG A 450 -0.48 23.96 -25.42
C ARG A 450 -1.30 25.23 -25.23
N ASP A 451 -2.28 25.43 -26.10
CA ASP A 451 -3.17 26.59 -26.07
C ASP A 451 -4.29 26.45 -25.04
N ASP A 452 -4.45 25.28 -24.39
CA ASP A 452 -5.46 25.07 -23.34
C ASP A 452 -4.98 25.61 -21.99
N PRO A 453 -5.50 26.77 -21.53
CA PRO A 453 -5.01 27.39 -20.32
C PRO A 453 -5.34 26.58 -19.04
N HIS A 454 -6.36 25.72 -19.08
CA HIS A 454 -6.78 24.92 -17.93
C HIS A 454 -5.86 23.73 -17.73
N VAL A 455 -5.48 23.05 -18.82
CA VAL A 455 -4.49 21.97 -18.79
C VAL A 455 -3.12 22.50 -18.36
N GLN A 456 -2.69 23.65 -18.89
CA GLN A 456 -1.42 24.26 -18.48
C GLN A 456 -1.44 24.70 -17.00
N ALA A 457 -2.56 25.25 -16.51
CA ALA A 457 -2.71 25.61 -15.12
C ALA A 457 -2.68 24.38 -14.19
N TRP A 458 -3.36 23.30 -14.57
CA TRP A 458 -3.36 22.04 -13.82
C TRP A 458 -1.94 21.47 -13.65
N SER A 459 -1.20 21.34 -14.77
CA SER A 459 0.21 20.90 -14.75
C SER A 459 1.09 21.79 -13.89
N ARG A 460 0.90 23.12 -13.95
CA ARG A 460 1.67 24.07 -13.13
C ARG A 460 1.35 23.90 -11.65
N GLU A 461 0.08 23.79 -11.29
CA GLU A 461 -0.34 23.67 -9.89
C GLU A 461 0.09 22.34 -9.26
N MET A 462 0.08 21.24 -10.02
CA MET A 462 0.61 19.96 -9.54
C MET A 462 2.11 20.03 -9.20
N ARG A 463 2.88 20.76 -10.00
CA ARG A 463 4.34 20.90 -9.82
C ARG A 463 4.74 21.98 -8.83
N ALA A 464 3.90 23.00 -8.66
CA ALA A 464 4.21 24.14 -7.83
C ALA A 464 4.40 23.72 -6.36
N PRO A 465 5.29 24.40 -5.63
CA PRO A 465 5.49 24.13 -4.22
C PRO A 465 4.25 24.54 -3.41
N VAL A 466 4.13 23.98 -2.20
CA VAL A 466 2.98 24.21 -1.31
C VAL A 466 2.77 25.69 -0.99
N GLN A 467 3.85 26.45 -0.85
CA GLN A 467 3.82 27.88 -0.54
C GLN A 467 3.09 28.68 -1.63
N GLU A 468 3.03 28.15 -2.85
CA GLU A 468 2.32 28.71 -3.99
C GLU A 468 0.95 28.06 -4.21
N GLN A 469 0.41 27.36 -3.19
CA GLN A 469 -0.84 26.59 -3.28
C GLN A 469 -0.77 25.45 -4.33
N GLY A 470 0.40 24.83 -4.48
CA GLY A 470 0.61 23.67 -5.34
C GLY A 470 0.74 22.34 -4.60
N ALA A 471 0.77 21.25 -5.38
CA ALA A 471 0.82 19.89 -4.85
C ALA A 471 2.24 19.38 -4.53
N ASN A 472 3.30 20.14 -4.86
CA ASN A 472 4.70 19.76 -4.66
C ASN A 472 5.14 18.47 -5.40
N ILE A 473 4.48 18.08 -6.49
CA ILE A 473 4.89 16.92 -7.32
C ILE A 473 5.64 17.45 -8.55
N SER A 474 6.90 17.82 -8.35
CA SER A 474 7.74 18.41 -9.41
C SER A 474 7.92 17.52 -10.65
N THR A 475 7.75 16.21 -10.50
CA THR A 475 7.82 15.18 -11.55
C THR A 475 6.52 15.01 -12.34
N PHE A 476 5.45 15.74 -12.00
CA PHE A 476 4.22 15.78 -12.80
C PHE A 476 4.50 16.40 -14.18
N PRO A 477 3.93 15.88 -15.28
CA PRO A 477 4.35 16.27 -16.62
C PRO A 477 4.04 17.73 -16.99
N GLU A 478 4.93 18.32 -17.80
CA GLU A 478 4.59 19.46 -18.66
C GLU A 478 3.71 18.98 -19.81
N LEU A 479 2.44 19.34 -19.77
CA LEU A 479 1.44 18.86 -20.73
C LEU A 479 1.53 19.64 -22.05
N GLN A 480 2.58 19.38 -22.83
CA GLN A 480 2.86 20.08 -24.10
C GLN A 480 2.38 19.31 -25.35
N THR A 481 2.07 18.03 -25.22
CA THR A 481 1.62 17.17 -26.33
C THR A 481 0.35 16.42 -25.94
N LEU A 482 -0.42 16.01 -26.95
CA LEU A 482 -1.60 15.16 -26.73
C LEU A 482 -1.21 13.83 -26.12
N ASP A 483 -0.07 13.27 -26.53
CA ASP A 483 0.45 12.01 -25.98
C ASP A 483 0.77 12.12 -24.48
N ALA A 484 1.43 13.21 -24.06
CA ALA A 484 1.72 13.48 -22.65
C ALA A 484 0.43 13.67 -21.81
N LEU A 485 -0.59 14.34 -22.37
CA LEU A 485 -1.90 14.47 -21.73
C LEU A 485 -2.61 13.13 -21.60
N VAL A 486 -2.56 12.29 -22.65
CA VAL A 486 -3.12 10.94 -22.63
C VAL A 486 -2.45 10.09 -21.55
N ASP A 487 -1.12 10.06 -21.49
CA ASP A 487 -0.40 9.28 -20.48
C ASP A 487 -0.64 9.81 -19.06
N CYS A 488 -0.69 11.13 -18.87
CA CYS A 488 -0.99 11.73 -17.58
C CYS A 488 -2.39 11.34 -17.06
N VAL A 489 -3.41 11.44 -17.91
CA VAL A 489 -4.78 11.06 -17.54
C VAL A 489 -4.91 9.55 -17.36
N THR A 490 -4.18 8.76 -18.15
CA THR A 490 -4.07 7.31 -17.97
C THR A 490 -3.50 6.97 -16.59
N MET A 491 -2.44 7.67 -16.16
CA MET A 491 -1.83 7.46 -14.85
C MET A 491 -2.80 7.75 -13.70
N CYS A 492 -3.57 8.84 -13.78
CA CYS A 492 -4.55 9.17 -12.74
C CYS A 492 -5.61 8.05 -12.60
N ILE A 493 -6.19 7.59 -13.73
CA ILE A 493 -7.14 6.47 -13.72
C ILE A 493 -6.47 5.19 -13.22
N HIS A 494 -5.23 4.93 -13.65
CA HIS A 494 -4.44 3.77 -13.23
C HIS A 494 -4.22 3.76 -11.70
N ILE A 495 -3.82 4.89 -11.11
CA ILE A 495 -3.63 5.04 -9.66
C ILE A 495 -4.96 4.77 -8.94
N ALA A 496 -6.02 5.46 -9.35
CA ALA A 496 -7.32 5.40 -8.68
C ALA A 496 -8.00 4.03 -8.75
N SER A 497 -7.67 3.23 -9.76
CA SER A 497 -8.41 2.01 -10.09
C SER A 497 -7.52 0.76 -9.99
N PRO A 498 -6.80 0.29 -11.04
CA PRO A 498 -6.10 -0.99 -11.00
C PRO A 498 -4.89 -1.00 -10.04
N GLN A 499 -4.17 0.11 -9.86
CA GLN A 499 -3.04 0.17 -8.93
C GLN A 499 -3.52 -0.05 -7.49
N HIS A 500 -4.44 0.80 -7.01
CA HIS A 500 -5.03 0.69 -5.68
C HIS A 500 -5.63 -0.71 -5.44
N THR A 501 -6.43 -1.20 -6.38
CA THR A 501 -7.00 -2.57 -6.34
C THR A 501 -5.92 -3.63 -6.08
N SER A 502 -4.82 -3.60 -6.84
CA SER A 502 -3.77 -4.63 -6.77
C SER A 502 -2.97 -4.64 -5.46
N VAL A 503 -2.85 -3.50 -4.79
CA VAL A 503 -2.08 -3.37 -3.54
C VAL A 503 -2.98 -3.41 -2.30
N ASN A 504 -4.30 -3.26 -2.47
CA ASN A 504 -5.23 -3.21 -1.35
C ASN A 504 -5.93 -4.56 -1.08
N TYR A 505 -6.55 -5.19 -2.08
CA TYR A 505 -7.46 -6.33 -1.83
C TYR A 505 -6.78 -7.65 -1.47
N LEU A 506 -5.45 -7.73 -1.57
CA LEU A 506 -4.66 -8.87 -1.11
C LEU A 506 -4.18 -8.73 0.34
N GLN A 507 -4.42 -7.59 1.01
CA GLN A 507 -3.94 -7.36 2.36
C GLN A 507 -4.48 -8.41 3.34
N ASN A 508 -5.77 -8.77 3.27
CA ASN A 508 -6.30 -9.83 4.13
C ASN A 508 -5.55 -11.15 3.98
N TYR A 509 -5.32 -11.61 2.74
CA TYR A 509 -4.67 -12.88 2.50
C TYR A 509 -3.23 -12.91 3.05
N TYR A 510 -2.47 -11.82 2.91
CA TYR A 510 -1.05 -11.79 3.29
C TYR A 510 -0.75 -11.23 4.69
N GLN A 511 -1.66 -10.45 5.30
CA GLN A 511 -1.39 -9.72 6.55
C GLN A 511 -2.29 -10.13 7.72
N ALA A 512 -3.46 -10.75 7.49
CA ALA A 512 -4.33 -11.18 8.59
C ALA A 512 -3.67 -12.27 9.46
N PHE A 513 -2.89 -13.16 8.84
CA PHE A 513 -1.96 -14.03 9.56
C PHE A 513 -0.67 -13.25 9.86
N VAL A 514 -0.70 -12.50 10.96
CA VAL A 514 0.30 -11.48 11.33
C VAL A 514 1.74 -12.00 11.32
N VAL A 515 1.95 -13.29 11.63
CA VAL A 515 3.28 -13.92 11.63
C VAL A 515 3.92 -13.94 10.23
N ASN A 516 3.14 -13.99 9.14
CA ASN A 516 3.68 -13.89 7.79
C ASN A 516 4.26 -12.51 7.48
N LYS A 517 3.60 -11.45 7.94
CA LYS A 517 3.95 -10.07 7.60
C LYS A 517 3.67 -9.11 8.76
N PRO A 518 4.47 -9.18 9.84
CA PRO A 518 4.26 -8.35 11.03
C PRO A 518 4.62 -6.89 10.76
N PRO A 519 4.04 -5.92 11.48
CA PRO A 519 4.32 -4.49 11.28
C PRO A 519 5.68 -4.03 11.81
N SER A 520 6.21 -4.74 12.80
CA SER A 520 7.47 -4.46 13.49
C SER A 520 7.93 -5.68 14.30
N LEU A 521 9.13 -5.62 14.87
CA LEU A 521 9.62 -6.63 15.81
C LEU A 521 9.39 -6.21 17.27
N TYR A 522 9.21 -7.18 18.17
CA TYR A 522 8.96 -6.97 19.62
C TYR A 522 10.18 -7.26 20.49
N ARG A 523 11.31 -7.53 19.84
CA ARG A 523 12.63 -7.70 20.46
C ARG A 523 13.67 -7.03 19.58
N ALA A 524 14.70 -6.48 20.22
CA ALA A 524 15.83 -5.89 19.51
C ALA A 524 16.43 -6.91 18.52
N PRO A 525 16.76 -6.49 17.29
CA PRO A 525 17.41 -7.38 16.34
C PRO A 525 18.80 -7.81 16.84
N PRO A 526 19.28 -9.01 16.45
CA PRO A 526 20.58 -9.50 16.89
C PRO A 526 21.68 -8.55 16.39
N ALA A 527 22.68 -8.31 17.24
CA ALA A 527 23.75 -7.36 16.96
C ALA A 527 24.88 -7.97 16.12
N SER A 528 24.87 -9.29 15.88
CA SER A 528 25.91 -9.98 15.12
C SER A 528 25.39 -11.21 14.37
N ARG A 529 26.11 -11.61 13.32
CA ARG A 529 25.89 -12.86 12.59
C ARG A 529 25.90 -14.09 13.51
N ALA A 530 26.82 -14.13 14.47
CA ALA A 530 26.98 -15.25 15.40
C ALA A 530 25.82 -15.36 16.41
N GLU A 531 25.21 -14.23 16.78
CA GLU A 531 23.99 -14.21 17.57
C GLU A 531 22.81 -14.73 16.76
N LEU A 532 22.59 -14.18 15.56
CA LEU A 532 21.51 -14.62 14.66
C LEU A 532 21.62 -16.12 14.34
N GLY A 533 22.84 -16.62 14.11
CA GLY A 533 23.07 -18.04 13.80
C GLY A 533 22.67 -19.02 14.90
N ARG A 534 22.42 -18.55 16.14
CA ARG A 534 21.98 -19.35 17.28
C ARG A 534 20.47 -19.27 17.54
N TYR A 535 19.73 -18.45 16.76
CA TYR A 535 18.30 -18.28 16.97
C TYR A 535 17.56 -19.60 16.83
N ALA A 536 16.62 -19.83 17.73
CA ALA A 536 15.68 -20.94 17.70
C ALA A 536 14.23 -20.43 17.56
N GLU A 537 13.25 -21.34 17.53
CA GLU A 537 11.83 -20.98 17.42
C GLU A 537 11.40 -19.92 18.44
N ASP A 538 11.85 -20.05 19.69
CA ASP A 538 11.51 -19.14 20.77
C ASP A 538 12.03 -17.71 20.56
N ASP A 539 13.16 -17.53 19.86
CA ASP A 539 13.65 -16.21 19.51
C ASP A 539 12.77 -15.53 18.44
N LEU A 540 12.26 -16.31 17.47
CA LEU A 540 11.29 -15.81 16.49
C LEU A 540 9.94 -15.50 17.14
N VAL A 541 9.42 -16.38 17.99
CA VAL A 541 8.17 -16.16 18.74
C VAL A 541 8.24 -14.87 19.57
N ARG A 542 9.36 -14.64 20.28
CA ARG A 542 9.57 -13.41 21.06
C ARG A 542 9.79 -12.15 20.22
N ALA A 543 10.09 -12.28 18.93
CA ALA A 543 10.24 -11.15 18.02
C ALA A 543 8.92 -10.75 17.34
N LEU A 544 7.90 -11.60 17.39
CA LEU A 544 6.58 -11.38 16.79
C LEU A 544 5.60 -10.79 17.81
N PRO A 545 4.45 -10.22 17.38
CA PRO A 545 3.39 -9.76 18.28
C PRO A 545 2.62 -10.92 18.96
N MET A 546 3.27 -12.07 19.15
CA MET A 546 2.68 -13.20 19.87
C MET A 546 2.59 -12.90 21.35
N ASN A 547 1.43 -13.16 21.93
CA ASN A 547 1.04 -12.80 23.30
C ASN A 547 0.98 -11.27 23.56
N HIS A 548 1.00 -10.45 22.51
CA HIS A 548 0.79 -9.00 22.52
C HIS A 548 -0.58 -8.68 21.88
N PRO A 549 -1.70 -8.89 22.61
CA PRO A 549 -3.03 -8.94 22.00
C PRO A 549 -3.47 -7.61 21.39
N HIS A 550 -3.05 -6.47 21.96
CA HIS A 550 -3.30 -5.14 21.38
C HIS A 550 -2.66 -5.01 20.00
N GLU A 551 -1.40 -5.40 19.94
CA GLU A 551 -0.54 -5.24 18.77
C GLU A 551 -0.95 -6.17 17.65
N TRP A 552 -1.25 -7.43 17.99
CA TRP A 552 -1.84 -8.38 17.05
C TRP A 552 -3.19 -7.91 16.53
N LEU A 553 -4.06 -7.41 17.42
CA LEU A 553 -5.38 -6.89 17.03
C LEU A 553 -5.25 -5.77 16.00
N LEU A 554 -4.42 -4.75 16.27
CA LEU A 554 -4.24 -3.66 15.31
C LEU A 554 -3.63 -4.15 13.99
N ALA A 555 -2.63 -5.03 14.05
CA ALA A 555 -1.99 -5.57 12.85
C ALA A 555 -2.96 -6.38 11.98
N SER A 556 -3.81 -7.23 12.58
CA SER A 556 -4.79 -8.02 11.84
C SER A 556 -6.05 -7.22 11.46
N HIS A 557 -6.33 -6.10 12.13
CA HIS A 557 -7.52 -5.29 11.85
C HIS A 557 -7.31 -4.28 10.71
N ILE A 558 -6.07 -3.87 10.40
CA ILE A 558 -5.76 -3.07 9.22
C ILE A 558 -6.32 -3.71 7.94
N PRO A 559 -5.98 -4.97 7.60
CA PRO A 559 -6.54 -5.59 6.41
C PRO A 559 -8.06 -5.74 6.48
N TYR A 560 -8.66 -5.87 7.68
CA TYR A 560 -10.12 -5.87 7.82
C TYR A 560 -10.75 -4.54 7.44
N LEU A 561 -10.17 -3.43 7.90
CA LEU A 561 -10.66 -2.09 7.56
C LEU A 561 -10.49 -1.76 6.08
N LEU A 562 -9.46 -2.31 5.43
CA LEU A 562 -9.04 -1.87 4.10
C LEU A 562 -9.42 -2.85 2.97
N SER A 563 -9.63 -4.14 3.23
CA SER A 563 -9.72 -5.14 2.14
C SER A 563 -11.15 -5.39 1.61
N PHE A 564 -12.13 -4.52 1.89
CA PHE A 564 -13.50 -4.71 1.38
C PHE A 564 -13.55 -4.58 -0.14
N LYS A 565 -13.95 -5.65 -0.83
CA LYS A 565 -14.15 -5.65 -2.29
C LYS A 565 -15.20 -4.59 -2.69
N PRO A 566 -15.05 -3.96 -3.87
CA PRO A 566 -15.99 -2.94 -4.31
C PRO A 566 -17.36 -3.57 -4.56
N GLY A 567 -18.43 -2.79 -4.39
CA GLY A 567 -19.76 -3.28 -4.72
C GLY A 567 -19.92 -3.54 -6.22
N ASP A 568 -20.89 -4.37 -6.60
CA ASP A 568 -21.16 -4.81 -7.99
C ASP A 568 -21.31 -3.69 -9.04
N LYS A 569 -21.48 -2.43 -8.61
CA LYS A 569 -21.68 -1.26 -9.47
C LYS A 569 -20.50 -0.29 -9.48
N GLU A 570 -19.45 -0.57 -8.72
CA GLU A 570 -18.35 0.36 -8.47
C GLU A 570 -17.05 -0.12 -9.12
N SER A 571 -17.13 -0.85 -10.25
CA SER A 571 -15.98 -1.34 -11.00
C SER A 571 -15.73 -0.59 -12.31
N LEU A 572 -14.50 -0.67 -12.82
CA LEU A 572 -14.08 -0.01 -14.05
C LEU A 572 -14.85 -0.49 -15.29
N ILE A 573 -15.22 -1.78 -15.33
CA ILE A 573 -16.07 -2.32 -16.40
C ILE A 573 -17.49 -1.75 -16.34
N MET A 574 -18.02 -1.53 -15.14
CA MET A 574 -19.33 -0.89 -14.94
C MET A 574 -19.30 0.60 -15.29
N TYR A 575 -18.17 1.28 -15.09
CA TYR A 575 -17.96 2.63 -15.62
C TYR A 575 -18.08 2.67 -17.14
N ALA A 576 -17.38 1.77 -17.86
CA ALA A 576 -17.46 1.70 -19.32
C ALA A 576 -18.89 1.41 -19.81
N ALA A 577 -19.58 0.46 -19.19
CA ALA A 577 -20.98 0.14 -19.50
C ALA A 577 -21.92 1.32 -19.24
N SER A 578 -21.74 2.01 -18.12
CA SER A 578 -22.54 3.19 -17.76
C SER A 578 -22.32 4.32 -18.76
N LYS A 579 -21.07 4.60 -19.14
CA LYS A 579 -20.74 5.59 -20.17
C LYS A 579 -21.40 5.22 -21.49
N TYR A 580 -21.31 3.96 -21.93
CA TYR A 580 -22.00 3.50 -23.14
C TYR A 580 -23.53 3.75 -23.06
N HIS A 581 -24.17 3.40 -21.95
CA HIS A 581 -25.61 3.54 -21.79
C HIS A 581 -26.10 4.98 -21.76
N VAL A 582 -25.32 5.93 -21.25
CA VAL A 582 -25.65 7.37 -21.30
C VAL A 582 -25.69 7.89 -22.74
N TYR A 583 -24.86 7.35 -23.63
CA TYR A 583 -24.71 7.84 -25.00
C TYR A 583 -25.43 7.00 -26.06
N LYS A 584 -25.93 5.79 -25.73
CA LYS A 584 -26.48 4.83 -26.71
C LYS A 584 -27.62 5.36 -27.59
N PHE A 585 -28.42 6.29 -27.08
CA PHE A 585 -29.57 6.88 -27.81
C PHE A 585 -29.32 8.30 -28.33
N LYS A 586 -28.20 8.92 -27.97
CA LYS A 586 -27.86 10.28 -28.43
C LYS A 586 -27.38 10.22 -29.88
N LYS A 587 -27.79 11.14 -30.76
CA LYS A 587 -27.55 11.02 -32.21
C LYS A 587 -26.42 11.90 -32.77
N GLY A 588 -25.84 12.79 -31.97
CA GLY A 588 -24.75 13.66 -32.44
C GLY A 588 -23.45 12.90 -32.71
N ASP A 589 -22.60 13.46 -33.58
CA ASP A 589 -21.34 12.82 -34.00
C ASP A 589 -20.38 12.61 -32.82
N LYS A 590 -20.17 13.65 -31.98
CA LYS A 590 -19.36 13.53 -30.75
C LYS A 590 -19.92 12.44 -29.83
N GLU A 591 -21.22 12.42 -29.62
CA GLU A 591 -21.89 11.42 -28.77
C GLU A 591 -21.74 10.00 -29.29
N GLN A 592 -21.83 9.80 -30.62
CA GLN A 592 -21.61 8.48 -31.23
C GLN A 592 -20.16 8.02 -31.11
N LYS A 593 -19.19 8.95 -31.22
CA LYS A 593 -17.77 8.64 -30.96
C LYS A 593 -17.53 8.26 -29.50
N ILE A 594 -18.11 8.98 -28.54
CA ILE A 594 -18.07 8.62 -27.11
C ILE A 594 -18.67 7.23 -26.87
N LYS A 595 -19.83 6.94 -27.47
CA LYS A 595 -20.47 5.62 -27.42
C LYS A 595 -19.52 4.54 -27.93
N GLY A 596 -18.87 4.77 -29.07
CA GLY A 596 -17.92 3.85 -29.68
C GLY A 596 -16.69 3.60 -28.80
N ALA A 597 -16.10 4.65 -28.24
CA ALA A 597 -14.96 4.55 -27.32
C ALA A 597 -15.32 3.75 -26.06
N ALA A 598 -16.47 4.04 -25.44
CA ALA A 598 -16.96 3.31 -24.27
C ALA A 598 -17.25 1.83 -24.57
N ALA A 599 -17.81 1.51 -25.73
CA ALA A 599 -18.04 0.13 -26.16
C ALA A 599 -16.73 -0.65 -26.33
N ARG A 600 -15.76 -0.07 -27.05
CA ARG A 600 -14.43 -0.68 -27.22
C ARG A 600 -13.71 -0.89 -25.90
N PHE A 601 -13.81 0.08 -24.98
CA PHE A 601 -13.21 -0.05 -23.66
C PHE A 601 -13.87 -1.16 -22.84
N TYR A 602 -15.22 -1.24 -22.84
CA TYR A 602 -15.95 -2.33 -22.20
C TYR A 602 -15.53 -3.70 -22.77
N GLU A 603 -15.44 -3.84 -24.09
CA GLU A 603 -15.01 -5.09 -24.75
C GLU A 603 -13.55 -5.44 -24.43
N ALA A 604 -12.66 -4.46 -24.33
CA ALA A 604 -11.28 -4.66 -23.93
C ALA A 604 -11.17 -5.13 -22.47
N LEU A 605 -11.95 -4.54 -21.57
CA LEU A 605 -12.05 -4.96 -20.17
C LEU A 605 -12.66 -6.37 -20.06
N ALA A 606 -13.76 -6.65 -20.75
CA ALA A 606 -14.39 -7.97 -20.72
C ALA A 606 -13.45 -9.10 -21.20
N ARG A 607 -12.64 -8.84 -22.24
CA ARG A 607 -11.59 -9.79 -22.69
C ARG A 607 -10.47 -9.97 -21.67
N SER A 608 -10.23 -8.97 -20.83
CA SER A 608 -9.20 -9.03 -19.80
C SER A 608 -9.52 -10.05 -18.71
N GLU A 609 -10.80 -10.43 -18.53
CA GLU A 609 -11.20 -11.46 -17.56
C GLU A 609 -10.50 -12.79 -17.83
N SER A 610 -10.60 -13.29 -19.08
CA SER A 610 -9.93 -14.53 -19.48
C SER A 610 -8.41 -14.36 -19.59
N GLU A 611 -7.94 -13.20 -20.03
CA GLU A 611 -6.51 -12.91 -20.18
C GLU A 611 -5.79 -12.94 -18.83
N PHE A 612 -6.30 -12.21 -17.84
CA PHE A 612 -5.67 -12.12 -16.53
C PHE A 612 -5.81 -13.42 -15.74
N LYS A 613 -6.92 -14.13 -15.92
CA LYS A 613 -7.07 -15.49 -15.41
C LYS A 613 -5.98 -16.41 -15.95
N THR A 614 -5.70 -16.36 -17.26
CA THR A 614 -4.60 -17.13 -17.88
C THR A 614 -3.26 -16.74 -17.26
N TYR A 615 -2.99 -15.44 -17.07
CA TYR A 615 -1.75 -14.99 -16.44
C TYR A 615 -1.60 -15.48 -15.00
N GLY A 616 -2.70 -15.56 -14.25
CA GLY A 616 -2.73 -16.15 -12.91
C GLY A 616 -2.52 -17.67 -12.95
N GLU A 617 -3.15 -18.39 -13.88
CA GLU A 617 -3.01 -19.84 -14.06
C GLU A 617 -1.62 -20.25 -14.58
N ASP A 618 -0.93 -19.35 -15.28
CA ASP A 618 0.44 -19.58 -15.75
C ASP A 618 1.45 -19.65 -14.59
N THR A 619 1.16 -19.03 -13.43
CA THR A 619 2.07 -19.01 -12.28
C THR A 619 2.34 -20.42 -11.75
N ASP A 620 3.56 -20.67 -11.29
CA ASP A 620 3.98 -21.98 -10.76
C ASP A 620 3.15 -22.40 -9.53
N ASP A 621 2.62 -21.44 -8.77
CA ASP A 621 1.88 -21.68 -7.53
C ASP A 621 0.36 -21.55 -7.61
N HIS A 622 -0.21 -21.40 -8.82
CA HIS A 622 -1.64 -21.21 -9.08
C HIS A 622 -2.56 -22.24 -8.40
N ASN A 623 -2.10 -23.47 -8.23
CA ASN A 623 -2.85 -24.55 -7.58
C ASN A 623 -3.10 -24.30 -6.08
N THR A 624 -2.38 -23.35 -5.48
CA THR A 624 -2.41 -23.05 -4.05
C THR A 624 -2.73 -21.58 -3.76
N ILE A 625 -2.24 -20.65 -4.59
CA ILE A 625 -2.51 -19.23 -4.49
C ILE A 625 -2.95 -18.74 -5.87
N THR A 626 -4.21 -18.34 -5.99
CA THR A 626 -4.73 -17.78 -7.24
C THR A 626 -4.47 -16.28 -7.30
N TYR A 627 -3.98 -15.79 -8.44
CA TYR A 627 -3.87 -14.35 -8.69
C TYR A 627 -5.02 -13.84 -9.57
N ASP A 628 -6.07 -13.32 -8.93
CA ASP A 628 -7.29 -12.82 -9.58
C ASP A 628 -7.67 -11.39 -9.19
N VAL A 629 -6.82 -10.72 -8.40
CA VAL A 629 -7.10 -9.39 -7.82
C VAL A 629 -7.40 -8.30 -8.87
N LEU A 630 -6.85 -8.44 -10.08
CA LEU A 630 -7.04 -7.50 -11.19
C LEU A 630 -8.22 -7.88 -12.11
N SER A 631 -9.04 -8.87 -11.75
CA SER A 631 -10.29 -9.18 -12.47
C SER A 631 -11.07 -7.89 -12.76
N PRO A 632 -11.40 -7.58 -14.02
CA PRO A 632 -12.20 -6.41 -14.39
C PRO A 632 -13.54 -6.31 -13.65
N SER A 633 -14.09 -7.44 -13.21
CA SER A 633 -15.31 -7.47 -12.40
C SER A 633 -15.15 -6.89 -10.99
N TRP A 634 -13.94 -6.95 -10.41
CA TRP A 634 -13.62 -6.47 -9.06
C TRP A 634 -12.66 -5.27 -9.05
N ASN A 635 -12.18 -4.86 -10.23
CA ASN A 635 -11.31 -3.71 -10.36
C ASN A 635 -12.12 -2.43 -10.10
N ALA A 636 -11.92 -1.83 -8.93
CA ALA A 636 -12.71 -0.68 -8.48
C ALA A 636 -12.58 0.51 -9.45
N VAL A 637 -13.63 1.31 -9.63
CA VAL A 637 -13.62 2.50 -10.50
C VAL A 637 -12.78 3.65 -9.90
N SER A 638 -12.68 3.69 -8.57
CA SER A 638 -11.95 4.67 -7.77
C SER A 638 -11.40 4.02 -6.49
N ILE A 639 -10.72 4.82 -5.66
CA ILE A 639 -10.33 4.42 -4.31
C ILE A 639 -11.59 4.48 -3.42
N LEU A 640 -12.09 3.30 -3.04
CA LEU A 640 -13.40 3.13 -2.39
C LEU A 640 -13.34 2.69 -0.93
N ILE A 641 -12.15 2.43 -0.39
CA ILE A 641 -11.93 2.08 1.00
C ILE A 641 -10.58 2.60 1.49
#